data_AF-A0A6P6YDT8-F1
#
_entry.id   AF-A0A6P6YDT8-F1
#
_cell.length_a   1.000
_cell.length_b   1.000
_cell.length_c   1.000
_cell.angle_alpha   90.00
_cell.angle_beta   90.00
_cell.angle_gamma   90.00
#
_symmetry.space_group_name_H-M   'P 1'
#
loop_
_entity.id
_entity.type
_entity.pdbx_description
1 polymer ?
#
loop_
_entity_poly.entity_id
_entity_poly.type
_entity_poly.pdbx_seq_one_letter_code
_entity_poly.pdbx_strand_id
1 'polypeptide(L)'
;MTKYFIVFVRHGESTSNADKIFTGWLDPELTAKGVQEAHSGAEYLKEAKIEFNVAYTSVLKRAIHTLDIILDDLDCVFLPVYKCWRLNERHYGALQGKNKIKTVKKFGENQVSIWRRSYDIPPPMLEESDLYSNDKRYSNFAKDLLPRGESLKMCLDRVLPSWCDELLPAMKRYENVLVVAHANSIRAILKHILNLQEKEIVELEIATCVPILFEFDEKLNLKSHKYLPFRKNFYTPSEATLNLSEEEVEKWRKENNIMILTKNLDIRPVFTFEDAGFPSQVNQCIKKAGFEKPFPIQSQSWPIIMSGHDYIGIAETGSGKTLSFLLPAVIHVLDQPPIRKFEGPVALVLAPTRELVEQIRECAVEFCPRMRCVACYGGASRMTQSDALKRGVEIVIACPGRLNDFISASKISMRRVTYLVLDEADRMLDMGFEMQIRTIIDGIRKDRQMLFFSATWPKEVRSLALDLCTNDPVHVQIGSCVLKTSDNVVQHTLLLNESEKLNKLFELLQKLHEEDSKQLIIIFTETKKSCDFITSELRGSGYSALSIHGDKSQSERKYVLDEFKSGRTNILCATDVASRGLDVKNVKVVINYDMPLQVEDYVHRVGRTGRAGATGVAYSFFSDKNRGIAKDLVNILNETKQDVPQALLEMAKKPFDNRFSRFDSSV
;
A
#
# COMPACT_ATOMS: atom_id res chain seq x y z
N MET A 1 -37.12 1.14 -12.59
CA MET A 1 -36.18 0.92 -13.71
C MET A 1 -35.60 -0.46 -13.54
N THR A 2 -35.94 -1.35 -14.46
CA THR A 2 -35.43 -2.72 -14.43
C THR A 2 -33.93 -2.68 -14.74
N LYS A 3 -33.12 -3.28 -13.86
CA LYS A 3 -31.67 -3.40 -14.05
C LYS A 3 -31.37 -4.85 -14.37
N TYR A 4 -30.65 -5.10 -15.46
CA TYR A 4 -30.20 -6.45 -15.79
C TYR A 4 -28.80 -6.68 -15.24
N PHE A 5 -28.58 -7.85 -14.65
CA PHE A 5 -27.32 -8.20 -14.04
C PHE A 5 -26.73 -9.45 -14.68
N ILE A 6 -25.42 -9.44 -14.89
CA ILE A 6 -24.67 -10.64 -15.25
C ILE A 6 -23.39 -10.71 -14.44
N VAL A 7 -23.12 -11.89 -13.89
CA VAL A 7 -21.93 -12.15 -13.09
C VAL A 7 -21.05 -13.15 -13.80
N PHE A 8 -19.79 -12.79 -14.02
CA PHE A 8 -18.79 -13.70 -14.55
C PHE A 8 -17.90 -14.23 -13.44
N VAL A 9 -17.74 -15.55 -13.40
CA VAL A 9 -16.84 -16.25 -12.48
C VAL A 9 -15.92 -17.14 -13.30
N ARG A 10 -14.62 -17.03 -13.08
CA ARG A 10 -13.67 -17.99 -13.66
C ARG A 10 -13.68 -19.27 -12.82
N HIS A 11 -13.65 -20.43 -13.48
CA HIS A 11 -13.52 -21.72 -12.78
C HIS A 11 -12.31 -21.78 -11.82
N GLY A 12 -12.38 -22.64 -10.80
CA GLY A 12 -11.30 -22.87 -9.85
C GLY A 12 -10.06 -23.51 -10.46
N GLU A 13 -8.93 -23.49 -9.75
CA GLU A 13 -7.70 -24.14 -10.19
C GLU A 13 -7.89 -25.63 -10.53
N SER A 14 -7.44 -26.04 -11.73
CA SER A 14 -7.46 -27.44 -12.17
C SER A 14 -6.13 -28.15 -11.95
N THR A 15 -6.13 -29.49 -11.90
CA THR A 15 -4.90 -30.29 -11.71
C THR A 15 -3.84 -29.98 -12.77
N SER A 16 -4.23 -29.86 -14.04
CA SER A 16 -3.33 -29.45 -15.11
C SER A 16 -2.73 -28.05 -14.93
N ASN A 17 -3.45 -27.12 -14.29
CA ASN A 17 -2.91 -25.81 -13.99
C ASN A 17 -1.83 -25.90 -12.89
N ALA A 18 -2.07 -26.68 -11.85
CA ALA A 18 -1.09 -26.96 -10.79
C ALA A 18 0.17 -27.65 -11.34
N ASP A 19 0.00 -28.60 -12.26
CA ASP A 19 1.10 -29.34 -12.91
C ASP A 19 1.79 -28.57 -14.03
N LYS A 20 1.39 -27.31 -14.27
CA LYS A 20 1.90 -26.45 -15.34
C LYS A 20 1.78 -27.11 -16.71
N ILE A 21 0.67 -27.77 -17.00
CA ILE A 21 0.34 -28.35 -18.30
C ILE A 21 -0.46 -27.33 -19.13
N PHE A 22 -0.33 -27.38 -20.45
CA PHE A 22 -1.25 -26.67 -21.35
C PHE A 22 -2.59 -27.40 -21.36
N THR A 23 -3.55 -26.87 -20.62
CA THR A 23 -4.87 -27.51 -20.46
C THR A 23 -5.73 -27.37 -21.71
N GLY A 24 -6.08 -26.13 -22.10
CA GLY A 24 -6.98 -25.88 -23.23
C GLY A 24 -8.32 -26.60 -23.04
N TRP A 25 -8.68 -27.45 -23.99
CA TRP A 25 -9.90 -28.25 -23.99
C TRP A 25 -9.73 -29.62 -23.36
N LEU A 26 -8.52 -29.97 -22.88
CA LEU A 26 -8.39 -31.09 -21.95
C LEU A 26 -9.27 -30.84 -20.74
N ASP A 27 -9.78 -31.91 -20.16
CA ASP A 27 -10.81 -31.85 -19.15
C ASP A 27 -10.38 -32.41 -17.78
N PRO A 28 -9.38 -31.79 -17.14
CA PRO A 28 -8.93 -32.19 -15.81
C PRO A 28 -9.93 -31.82 -14.73
N GLU A 29 -9.84 -32.53 -13.61
CA GLU A 29 -10.55 -32.21 -12.38
C GLU A 29 -10.03 -30.92 -11.71
N LEU A 30 -10.82 -30.38 -10.79
CA LEU A 30 -10.38 -29.31 -9.88
C LEU A 30 -9.37 -29.86 -8.85
N THR A 31 -8.43 -29.02 -8.42
CA THR A 31 -7.62 -29.34 -7.24
C THR A 31 -8.44 -29.08 -5.97
N ALA A 32 -7.99 -29.60 -4.82
CA ALA A 32 -8.58 -29.23 -3.53
C ALA A 32 -8.58 -27.71 -3.31
N LYS A 33 -7.52 -27.03 -3.77
CA LYS A 33 -7.48 -25.57 -3.82
C LYS A 33 -8.60 -25.03 -4.70
N GLY A 34 -8.74 -25.51 -5.94
CA GLY A 34 -9.80 -25.11 -6.87
C GLY A 34 -11.22 -25.23 -6.31
N VAL A 35 -11.51 -26.32 -5.60
CA VAL A 35 -12.79 -26.53 -4.88
C VAL A 35 -12.98 -25.45 -3.81
N GLN A 36 -11.96 -25.19 -2.99
CA GLN A 36 -12.02 -24.12 -1.99
C GLN A 36 -12.20 -22.73 -2.63
N GLU A 37 -11.58 -22.46 -3.79
CA GLU A 37 -11.80 -21.19 -4.49
C GLU A 37 -13.27 -21.03 -4.90
N ALA A 38 -13.92 -22.11 -5.33
CA ALA A 38 -15.34 -22.10 -5.70
C ALA A 38 -16.24 -21.74 -4.51
N HIS A 39 -16.00 -22.32 -3.34
CA HIS A 39 -16.73 -21.98 -2.11
C HIS A 39 -16.56 -20.49 -1.74
N SER A 40 -15.33 -19.96 -1.76
CA SER A 40 -15.11 -18.52 -1.53
C SER A 40 -15.80 -17.65 -2.59
N GLY A 41 -15.85 -18.12 -3.83
CA GLY A 41 -16.60 -17.49 -4.91
C GLY A 41 -18.08 -17.36 -4.59
N ALA A 42 -18.66 -18.41 -4.01
CA ALA A 42 -20.05 -18.45 -3.58
C ALA A 42 -20.31 -17.52 -2.38
N GLU A 43 -19.41 -17.49 -1.39
CA GLU A 43 -19.48 -16.56 -0.25
C GLU A 43 -19.58 -15.11 -0.72
N TYR A 44 -18.71 -14.70 -1.67
CA TYR A 44 -18.79 -13.35 -2.23
C TYR A 44 -20.16 -13.04 -2.87
N LEU A 45 -20.74 -14.02 -3.58
CA LEU A 45 -22.04 -13.86 -4.23
C LEU A 45 -23.18 -13.76 -3.20
N LYS A 46 -23.10 -14.56 -2.13
CA LYS A 46 -24.04 -14.55 -1.02
C LYS A 46 -24.04 -13.22 -0.29
N GLU A 47 -22.84 -12.67 -0.02
CA GLU A 47 -22.66 -11.35 0.58
C GLU A 47 -23.19 -10.22 -0.31
N ALA A 48 -23.02 -10.35 -1.62
CA ALA A 48 -23.54 -9.39 -2.58
C ALA A 48 -25.07 -9.37 -2.69
N LYS A 49 -25.76 -10.37 -2.10
CA LYS A 49 -27.22 -10.51 -2.10
C LYS A 49 -27.82 -10.46 -3.51
N ILE A 50 -27.17 -11.13 -4.45
CA ILE A 50 -27.63 -11.22 -5.85
C ILE A 50 -28.38 -12.54 -6.01
N GLU A 51 -29.64 -12.46 -6.40
CA GLU A 51 -30.43 -13.64 -6.78
C GLU A 51 -30.20 -13.96 -8.25
N PHE A 52 -30.04 -15.24 -8.60
CA PHE A 52 -29.84 -15.67 -9.99
C PHE A 52 -31.07 -16.40 -10.49
N ASN A 53 -31.39 -16.25 -11.79
CA ASN A 53 -32.51 -16.95 -12.43
C ASN A 53 -32.05 -18.05 -13.37
N VAL A 54 -30.82 -17.96 -13.87
CA VAL A 54 -30.25 -18.89 -14.83
C VAL A 54 -28.72 -18.91 -14.71
N ALA A 55 -28.12 -20.08 -14.92
CA ALA A 55 -26.68 -20.23 -14.95
C ALA A 55 -26.20 -20.75 -16.31
N TYR A 56 -25.03 -20.26 -16.74
CA TYR A 56 -24.32 -20.70 -17.94
C TYR A 56 -22.94 -21.20 -17.58
N THR A 57 -22.49 -22.26 -18.24
CA THR A 57 -21.12 -22.75 -18.10
C THR A 57 -20.59 -23.38 -19.38
N SER A 58 -19.30 -23.70 -19.39
CA SER A 58 -18.68 -24.44 -20.49
C SER A 58 -19.03 -25.94 -20.41
N VAL A 59 -18.66 -26.72 -21.44
CA VAL A 59 -18.87 -28.18 -21.42
C VAL A 59 -17.72 -28.94 -20.72
N LEU A 60 -16.79 -28.22 -20.07
CA LEU A 60 -15.62 -28.79 -19.40
C LEU A 60 -15.89 -28.95 -17.90
N LYS A 61 -15.61 -30.14 -17.36
CA LYS A 61 -15.81 -30.55 -15.96
C LYS A 61 -15.39 -29.50 -14.95
N ARG A 62 -14.21 -28.90 -15.10
CA ARG A 62 -13.73 -27.89 -14.13
C ARG A 62 -14.65 -26.67 -13.99
N ALA A 63 -15.27 -26.21 -15.07
CA ALA A 63 -16.21 -25.10 -15.02
C ALA A 63 -17.55 -25.57 -14.47
N ILE A 64 -18.00 -26.75 -14.88
CA ILE A 64 -19.22 -27.40 -14.38
C ILE A 64 -19.13 -27.62 -12.86
N HIS A 65 -18.08 -28.29 -12.36
CA HIS A 65 -17.89 -28.54 -10.94
C HIS A 65 -17.75 -27.24 -10.13
N THR A 66 -17.10 -26.20 -10.70
CA THR A 66 -17.06 -24.90 -10.02
C THR A 66 -18.46 -24.29 -9.91
N LEU A 67 -19.27 -24.38 -10.97
CA LEU A 67 -20.64 -23.90 -10.95
C LEU A 67 -21.49 -24.70 -9.96
N ASP A 68 -21.38 -26.03 -9.98
CA ASP A 68 -22.15 -26.91 -9.10
C ASP A 68 -21.88 -26.58 -7.62
N ILE A 69 -20.60 -26.38 -7.23
CA ILE A 69 -20.24 -25.93 -5.88
C ILE A 69 -20.86 -24.57 -5.55
N ILE A 70 -20.79 -23.60 -6.48
CA ILE A 70 -21.35 -22.27 -6.25
C ILE A 70 -22.87 -22.32 -6.08
N LEU A 71 -23.57 -23.12 -6.90
CA LEU A 71 -25.01 -23.27 -6.80
C LEU A 71 -25.44 -23.98 -5.51
N ASP A 72 -24.66 -24.95 -5.04
CA ASP A 72 -24.89 -25.63 -3.76
C ASP A 72 -24.78 -24.66 -2.57
N ASP A 73 -23.68 -23.91 -2.48
CA ASP A 73 -23.44 -22.93 -1.40
C ASP A 73 -24.45 -21.75 -1.39
N LEU A 74 -25.00 -21.43 -2.55
CA LEU A 74 -26.04 -20.41 -2.73
C LEU A 74 -27.46 -20.97 -2.52
N ASP A 75 -27.62 -22.26 -2.23
CA ASP A 75 -28.93 -22.94 -2.14
C ASP A 75 -29.77 -22.80 -3.43
N CYS A 76 -29.09 -22.73 -4.58
CA CYS A 76 -29.65 -22.41 -5.91
C CYS A 76 -29.50 -23.56 -6.92
N VAL A 77 -29.32 -24.80 -6.47
CA VAL A 77 -29.15 -25.98 -7.35
C VAL A 77 -30.34 -26.25 -8.29
N PHE A 78 -31.51 -25.67 -8.02
CA PHE A 78 -32.71 -25.78 -8.85
C PHE A 78 -32.66 -24.90 -10.11
N LEU A 79 -31.70 -23.99 -10.23
CA LEU A 79 -31.62 -23.08 -11.36
C LEU A 79 -31.35 -23.82 -12.68
N PRO A 80 -31.98 -23.38 -13.80
CA PRO A 80 -31.66 -23.93 -15.11
C PRO A 80 -30.19 -23.65 -15.47
N VAL A 81 -29.45 -24.71 -15.82
CA VAL A 81 -28.04 -24.64 -16.22
C VAL A 81 -27.87 -24.93 -17.72
N TYR A 82 -27.34 -23.98 -18.47
CA TYR A 82 -27.04 -24.12 -19.89
C TYR A 82 -25.53 -24.31 -20.12
N LYS A 83 -25.16 -25.34 -20.88
CA LYS A 83 -23.76 -25.68 -21.19
C LYS A 83 -23.44 -25.35 -22.63
N CYS A 84 -22.42 -24.52 -22.87
CA CYS A 84 -22.04 -24.09 -24.22
C CYS A 84 -20.56 -24.34 -24.49
N TRP A 85 -20.24 -25.06 -25.59
CA TRP A 85 -18.85 -25.33 -25.97
C TRP A 85 -18.09 -24.06 -26.39
N ARG A 86 -18.80 -23.03 -26.86
CA ARG A 86 -18.19 -21.73 -27.18
C ARG A 86 -17.63 -21.04 -25.94
N LEU A 87 -18.12 -21.37 -24.74
CA LEU A 87 -17.56 -20.88 -23.49
C LEU A 87 -16.32 -21.66 -23.03
N ASN A 88 -15.89 -22.71 -23.73
CA ASN A 88 -14.64 -23.43 -23.45
C ASN A 88 -13.41 -22.51 -23.52
N GLU A 89 -12.34 -22.89 -22.83
CA GLU A 89 -11.04 -22.20 -22.83
C GLU A 89 -10.46 -22.08 -24.24
N ARG A 90 -9.45 -21.22 -24.43
CA ARG A 90 -8.68 -21.18 -25.67
C ARG A 90 -8.01 -22.52 -25.96
N HIS A 91 -8.13 -23.01 -27.18
CA HIS A 91 -7.52 -24.25 -27.63
C HIS A 91 -6.01 -24.07 -27.90
N TYR A 92 -5.17 -24.79 -27.15
CA TYR A 92 -3.70 -24.70 -27.30
C TYR A 92 -3.14 -25.58 -28.43
N GLY A 93 -4.02 -26.14 -29.28
CA GLY A 93 -3.64 -27.01 -30.40
C GLY A 93 -2.77 -28.18 -29.97
N ALA A 94 -1.71 -28.46 -30.73
CA ALA A 94 -0.77 -29.53 -30.45
C ALA A 94 0.08 -29.32 -29.18
N LEU A 95 -0.05 -28.18 -28.49
CA LEU A 95 0.61 -27.96 -27.20
C LEU A 95 -0.19 -28.55 -26.03
N GLN A 96 -1.47 -28.89 -26.23
CA GLN A 96 -2.29 -29.43 -25.15
C GLN A 96 -1.70 -30.72 -24.58
N GLY A 97 -1.82 -30.86 -23.27
CA GLY A 97 -1.27 -32.02 -22.53
C GLY A 97 0.24 -31.96 -22.34
N LYS A 98 0.95 -31.04 -23.01
CA LYS A 98 2.40 -30.88 -22.83
C LYS A 98 2.71 -30.03 -21.59
N ASN A 99 3.75 -30.41 -20.87
CA ASN A 99 4.24 -29.65 -19.72
C ASN A 99 4.94 -28.35 -20.19
N LYS A 100 4.52 -27.21 -19.65
CA LYS A 100 5.02 -25.87 -20.04
C LYS A 100 6.53 -25.74 -19.90
N ILE A 101 7.13 -26.31 -18.85
CA ILE A 101 8.59 -26.23 -18.61
C ILE A 101 9.34 -27.01 -19.69
N LYS A 102 8.88 -28.22 -20.01
CA LYS A 102 9.48 -29.04 -21.07
C LYS A 102 9.34 -28.38 -22.44
N THR A 103 8.18 -27.77 -22.72
CA THR A 103 7.93 -27.04 -23.98
C THR A 103 8.86 -25.83 -24.11
N VAL A 104 9.09 -25.07 -23.04
CA VAL A 104 10.05 -23.94 -23.04
C VAL A 104 11.48 -24.42 -23.32
N LYS A 105 11.91 -25.55 -22.73
CA LYS A 105 13.22 -26.15 -23.04
C LYS A 105 13.36 -26.53 -24.52
N LYS A 106 12.28 -26.96 -25.16
CA LYS A 106 12.29 -27.42 -26.55
C LYS A 106 12.23 -26.29 -27.58
N PHE A 107 11.40 -25.27 -27.34
CA PHE A 107 11.10 -24.24 -28.34
C PHE A 107 11.60 -22.83 -27.96
N GLY A 108 12.18 -22.67 -26.77
CA GLY A 108 12.61 -21.38 -26.25
C GLY A 108 11.48 -20.58 -25.58
N GLU A 109 11.85 -19.71 -24.64
CA GLU A 109 10.90 -18.92 -23.85
C GLU A 109 10.14 -17.90 -24.69
N ASN A 110 10.83 -17.22 -25.62
CA ASN A 110 10.22 -16.21 -26.49
C ASN A 110 9.11 -16.81 -27.36
N GLN A 111 9.35 -17.95 -28.00
CA GLN A 111 8.37 -18.61 -28.86
C GLN A 111 7.14 -19.09 -28.09
N VAL A 112 7.35 -19.70 -26.92
CA VAL A 112 6.25 -20.15 -26.06
C VAL A 112 5.46 -18.96 -25.50
N SER A 113 6.13 -17.84 -25.22
CA SER A 113 5.47 -16.59 -24.81
C SER A 113 4.59 -16.06 -25.94
N ILE A 114 5.08 -16.04 -27.18
CA ILE A 114 4.31 -15.63 -28.36
C ILE A 114 3.03 -16.47 -28.47
N TRP A 115 3.11 -17.80 -28.50
CA TRP A 115 1.91 -18.65 -28.56
C TRP A 115 0.96 -18.52 -27.37
N ARG A 116 1.45 -18.03 -26.22
CA ARG A 116 0.63 -17.86 -25.01
C ARG A 116 -0.03 -16.49 -24.94
N ARG A 117 0.70 -15.44 -25.31
CA ARG A 117 0.35 -14.05 -25.01
C ARG A 117 0.09 -13.20 -26.24
N SER A 118 0.47 -13.66 -27.44
CA SER A 118 0.10 -12.95 -28.67
C SER A 118 -1.43 -12.91 -28.82
N TYR A 119 -1.90 -11.78 -29.35
CA TYR A 119 -3.30 -11.58 -29.66
C TYR A 119 -3.73 -12.42 -30.88
N ASP A 120 -2.89 -12.45 -31.91
CA ASP A 120 -3.21 -12.89 -33.26
C ASP A 120 -2.49 -14.18 -33.68
N ILE A 121 -1.36 -14.52 -33.06
CA ILE A 121 -0.55 -15.68 -33.45
C ILE A 121 -1.03 -16.94 -32.72
N PRO A 122 -1.56 -17.96 -33.46
CA PRO A 122 -2.01 -19.20 -32.85
C PRO A 122 -0.83 -20.12 -32.49
N PRO A 123 -1.03 -21.05 -31.53
CA PRO A 123 -0.10 -22.15 -31.30
C PRO A 123 -0.11 -23.14 -32.49
N PRO A 124 0.86 -24.07 -32.56
CA PRO A 124 0.84 -25.15 -33.54
C PRO A 124 -0.49 -25.90 -33.53
N MET A 125 -1.11 -26.02 -34.72
CA MET A 125 -2.42 -26.64 -34.88
C MET A 125 -2.37 -28.14 -34.56
N LEU A 126 -3.50 -28.68 -34.09
CA LEU A 126 -3.69 -30.11 -33.95
C LEU A 126 -3.85 -30.78 -35.33
N GLU A 127 -3.38 -32.01 -35.48
CA GLU A 127 -3.58 -32.81 -36.70
C GLU A 127 -5.05 -33.19 -36.87
N GLU A 128 -5.52 -33.32 -38.12
CA GLU A 128 -6.93 -33.62 -38.42
C GLU A 128 -7.36 -35.03 -37.97
N SER A 129 -6.41 -35.97 -37.90
CA SER A 129 -6.65 -37.32 -37.37
C SER A 129 -7.01 -37.32 -35.89
N ASP A 130 -6.52 -36.34 -35.14
CA ASP A 130 -6.63 -36.24 -33.69
C ASP A 130 -7.80 -35.36 -33.24
N LEU A 131 -8.60 -34.85 -34.20
CA LEU A 131 -9.67 -33.88 -33.97
C LEU A 131 -10.95 -34.53 -33.41
N TYR A 132 -11.08 -34.55 -32.08
CA TYR A 132 -12.33 -34.75 -31.30
C TYR A 132 -13.23 -35.92 -31.73
N SER A 133 -12.71 -36.85 -32.50
CA SER A 133 -13.46 -37.80 -33.32
C SER A 133 -14.23 -38.82 -32.48
N ASN A 134 -13.92 -38.90 -31.19
CA ASN A 134 -14.54 -39.79 -30.21
C ASN A 134 -15.13 -39.05 -28.98
N ASP A 135 -15.15 -37.70 -28.97
CA ASP A 135 -15.67 -36.95 -27.83
C ASP A 135 -17.16 -36.62 -28.02
N LYS A 136 -18.01 -37.28 -27.24
CA LYS A 136 -19.48 -37.15 -27.30
C LYS A 136 -19.98 -35.71 -27.10
N ARG A 137 -19.20 -34.84 -26.48
CA ARG A 137 -19.57 -33.43 -26.29
C ARG A 137 -19.64 -32.65 -27.60
N TYR A 138 -18.88 -33.10 -28.60
CA TYR A 138 -18.73 -32.39 -29.87
C TYR A 138 -19.26 -33.15 -31.08
N SER A 139 -19.85 -34.34 -30.87
CA SER A 139 -20.30 -35.23 -31.96
C SER A 139 -21.35 -34.61 -32.90
N ASN A 140 -22.09 -33.62 -32.42
CA ASN A 140 -23.18 -32.97 -33.15
C ASN A 140 -22.74 -31.72 -33.92
N PHE A 141 -21.45 -31.37 -33.89
CA PHE A 141 -20.92 -30.20 -34.59
C PHE A 141 -20.07 -30.63 -35.79
N ALA A 142 -20.14 -29.84 -36.86
CA ALA A 142 -19.28 -30.03 -38.02
C ALA A 142 -17.81 -29.78 -37.61
N LYS A 143 -16.89 -30.63 -38.10
CA LYS A 143 -15.49 -30.64 -37.65
C LYS A 143 -14.75 -29.33 -37.98
N ASP A 144 -15.14 -28.66 -39.05
CA ASP A 144 -14.65 -27.37 -39.50
C ASP A 144 -15.03 -26.20 -38.56
N LEU A 145 -16.09 -26.37 -37.76
CA LEU A 145 -16.49 -25.38 -36.74
C LEU A 145 -15.63 -25.49 -35.45
N LEU A 146 -14.95 -26.61 -35.23
CA LEU A 146 -14.18 -26.86 -34.01
C LEU A 146 -12.71 -26.41 -34.19
N PRO A 147 -12.16 -25.66 -33.22
CA PRO A 147 -10.83 -25.09 -33.38
C PRO A 147 -9.72 -26.14 -33.28
N ARG A 148 -8.79 -26.14 -34.25
CA ARG A 148 -7.57 -26.98 -34.19
C ARG A 148 -6.49 -26.36 -33.30
N GLY A 149 -6.61 -25.08 -32.98
CA GLY A 149 -5.66 -24.25 -32.24
C GLY A 149 -6.09 -22.79 -32.38
N GLU A 150 -5.95 -22.01 -31.31
CA GLU A 150 -6.50 -20.65 -31.27
C GLU A 150 -5.47 -19.65 -30.76
N SER A 151 -5.36 -18.53 -31.47
CA SER A 151 -4.88 -17.28 -30.89
C SER A 151 -5.95 -16.69 -29.97
N LEU A 152 -5.64 -15.59 -29.26
CA LEU A 152 -6.67 -14.91 -28.47
C LEU A 152 -7.79 -14.40 -29.38
N LYS A 153 -7.46 -13.81 -30.53
CA LYS A 153 -8.41 -13.33 -31.54
C LYS A 153 -9.38 -14.43 -32.01
N MET A 154 -8.87 -15.61 -32.37
CA MET A 154 -9.73 -16.73 -32.80
C MET A 154 -10.67 -17.20 -31.68
N CYS A 155 -10.18 -17.24 -30.44
CA CYS A 155 -11.02 -17.56 -29.28
C CYS A 155 -12.12 -16.51 -29.08
N LEU A 156 -11.81 -15.24 -29.33
CA LEU A 156 -12.78 -14.14 -29.26
C LEU A 156 -13.90 -14.32 -30.29
N ASP A 157 -13.53 -14.57 -31.54
CA ASP A 157 -14.48 -14.78 -32.64
C ASP A 157 -15.40 -15.98 -32.37
N ARG A 158 -14.89 -17.04 -31.74
CA ARG A 158 -15.69 -18.20 -31.33
C ARG A 158 -16.67 -17.90 -30.18
N VAL A 159 -16.25 -17.11 -29.20
CA VAL A 159 -17.03 -16.85 -27.98
C VAL A 159 -18.10 -15.78 -28.22
N LEU A 160 -17.85 -14.81 -29.10
CA LEU A 160 -18.75 -13.68 -29.30
C LEU A 160 -20.19 -14.07 -29.67
N PRO A 161 -20.44 -15.10 -30.51
CA PRO A 161 -21.80 -15.60 -30.76
C PRO A 161 -22.54 -16.03 -29.48
N SER A 162 -21.87 -16.63 -28.49
CA SER A 162 -22.57 -16.99 -27.24
C SER A 162 -23.00 -15.76 -26.43
N TRP A 163 -22.29 -14.63 -26.57
CA TRP A 163 -22.73 -13.37 -25.98
C TRP A 163 -23.98 -12.84 -26.69
N CYS A 164 -23.93 -12.70 -28.01
CA CYS A 164 -25.00 -12.10 -28.81
C CYS A 164 -26.27 -12.94 -28.85
N ASP A 165 -26.14 -14.25 -29.02
CA ASP A 165 -27.26 -15.14 -29.35
C ASP A 165 -27.86 -15.83 -28.11
N GLU A 166 -27.08 -15.97 -27.03
CA GLU A 166 -27.50 -16.69 -25.82
C GLU A 166 -27.60 -15.78 -24.60
N LEU A 167 -26.50 -15.14 -24.18
CA LEU A 167 -26.43 -14.40 -22.91
C LEU A 167 -27.26 -13.11 -22.93
N LEU A 168 -27.17 -12.29 -24.00
CA LEU A 168 -27.97 -11.07 -24.11
C LEU A 168 -29.49 -11.35 -24.12
N PRO A 169 -30.00 -12.32 -24.92
CA PRO A 169 -31.42 -12.72 -24.83
C PRO A 169 -31.78 -13.37 -23.49
N ALA A 170 -30.86 -14.06 -22.82
CA ALA A 170 -31.10 -14.62 -21.50
C ALA A 170 -31.33 -13.52 -20.46
N MET A 171 -30.50 -12.48 -20.43
CA MET A 171 -30.67 -11.35 -19.51
C MET A 171 -32.02 -10.63 -19.70
N LYS A 172 -32.52 -10.52 -20.94
CA LYS A 172 -33.86 -9.96 -21.21
C LYS A 172 -35.01 -10.82 -20.70
N ARG A 173 -34.81 -12.15 -20.61
CA ARG A 173 -35.84 -13.12 -20.19
C ARG A 173 -35.77 -13.45 -18.70
N TYR A 174 -34.56 -13.50 -18.17
CA TYR A 174 -34.18 -13.94 -16.85
C TYR A 174 -33.27 -12.85 -16.30
N GLU A 175 -33.81 -11.96 -15.47
CA GLU A 175 -33.21 -10.65 -15.16
C GLU A 175 -31.75 -10.74 -14.65
N ASN A 176 -31.37 -11.85 -14.01
CA ASN A 176 -30.05 -12.08 -13.44
C ASN A 176 -29.39 -13.38 -13.93
N VAL A 177 -28.21 -13.27 -14.54
CA VAL A 177 -27.47 -14.39 -15.15
C VAL A 177 -26.14 -14.65 -14.45
N LEU A 178 -25.88 -15.90 -14.06
CA LEU A 178 -24.58 -16.36 -13.58
C LEU A 178 -23.81 -17.06 -14.71
N VAL A 179 -22.56 -16.70 -14.96
CA VAL A 179 -21.70 -17.35 -15.97
C VAL A 179 -20.41 -17.84 -15.34
N VAL A 180 -20.21 -19.16 -15.30
CA VAL A 180 -18.96 -19.79 -14.84
C VAL A 180 -18.19 -20.34 -16.04
N ALA A 181 -17.06 -19.72 -16.38
CA ALA A 181 -16.33 -20.05 -17.60
C ALA A 181 -14.80 -19.97 -17.43
N HIS A 182 -14.07 -19.98 -18.55
CA HIS A 182 -12.62 -19.95 -18.58
C HIS A 182 -12.05 -18.54 -18.79
N ALA A 183 -10.76 -18.36 -18.49
CA ALA A 183 -10.17 -17.03 -18.47
C ALA A 183 -10.24 -16.34 -19.84
N ASN A 184 -9.87 -17.01 -20.94
CA ASN A 184 -9.89 -16.37 -22.26
C ASN A 184 -11.29 -16.17 -22.81
N SER A 185 -12.25 -17.02 -22.43
CA SER A 185 -13.66 -16.89 -22.82
C SER A 185 -14.29 -15.69 -22.14
N ILE A 186 -14.05 -15.51 -20.84
CA ILE A 186 -14.53 -14.31 -20.13
C ILE A 186 -13.83 -13.06 -20.70
N ARG A 187 -12.50 -13.09 -20.93
CA ARG A 187 -11.77 -12.00 -21.60
C ARG A 187 -12.42 -11.61 -22.92
N ALA A 188 -12.82 -12.58 -23.75
CA ALA A 188 -13.46 -12.32 -25.02
C ALA A 188 -14.72 -11.46 -24.89
N ILE A 189 -15.58 -11.86 -23.97
CA ILE A 189 -16.82 -11.16 -23.67
C ILE A 189 -16.52 -9.76 -23.10
N LEU A 190 -15.56 -9.67 -22.16
CA LEU A 190 -15.17 -8.39 -21.56
C LEU A 190 -14.59 -7.40 -22.58
N LYS A 191 -13.78 -7.86 -23.53
CA LYS A 191 -13.27 -7.00 -24.60
C LYS A 191 -14.42 -6.33 -25.37
N HIS A 192 -15.47 -7.09 -25.67
CA HIS A 192 -16.63 -6.58 -26.39
C HIS A 192 -17.47 -5.62 -25.52
N ILE A 193 -17.80 -6.01 -24.28
CA ILE A 193 -18.63 -5.20 -23.36
C ILE A 193 -17.94 -3.86 -23.01
N LEU A 194 -16.63 -3.89 -22.78
CA LEU A 194 -15.86 -2.73 -22.31
C LEU A 194 -15.16 -1.97 -23.43
N ASN A 195 -15.31 -2.41 -24.69
CA ASN A 195 -14.65 -1.84 -25.86
C ASN A 195 -13.11 -1.71 -25.72
N LEU A 196 -12.47 -2.76 -25.18
CA LEU A 196 -11.03 -2.77 -24.89
C LEU A 196 -10.16 -2.90 -26.15
N GLN A 197 -9.04 -2.19 -26.16
CA GLN A 197 -8.02 -2.30 -27.20
C GLN A 197 -7.27 -3.64 -27.15
N GLU A 198 -6.58 -3.99 -28.22
CA GLU A 198 -5.86 -5.27 -28.34
C GLU A 198 -4.72 -5.43 -27.32
N LYS A 199 -4.04 -4.33 -26.97
CA LYS A 199 -2.97 -4.35 -25.98
C LYS A 199 -3.51 -4.59 -24.56
N GLU A 200 -4.63 -3.96 -24.22
CA GLU A 200 -5.25 -4.05 -22.89
C GLU A 200 -5.77 -5.47 -22.60
N ILE A 201 -6.35 -6.15 -23.61
CA ILE A 201 -6.91 -7.49 -23.40
C ILE A 201 -5.85 -8.57 -23.17
N VAL A 202 -4.65 -8.39 -23.72
CA VAL A 202 -3.53 -9.32 -23.55
C VAL A 202 -3.02 -9.30 -22.10
N GLU A 203 -3.08 -8.14 -21.45
CA GLU A 203 -2.62 -7.92 -20.07
C GLU A 203 -3.72 -8.17 -19.02
N LEU A 204 -4.99 -8.12 -19.42
CA LEU A 204 -6.12 -8.38 -18.55
C LEU A 204 -6.03 -9.81 -18.00
N GLU A 205 -5.82 -10.00 -16.70
CA GLU A 205 -5.89 -11.33 -16.07
C GLU A 205 -7.23 -11.48 -15.35
N ILE A 206 -7.76 -12.69 -15.28
CA ILE A 206 -9.02 -12.96 -14.56
C ILE A 206 -8.69 -13.93 -13.45
N ALA A 207 -8.88 -13.50 -12.20
CA ALA A 207 -8.63 -14.32 -11.02
C ALA A 207 -9.61 -15.50 -10.97
N THR A 208 -9.19 -16.63 -10.39
CA THR A 208 -10.05 -17.80 -10.23
C THR A 208 -11.08 -17.55 -9.14
N CYS A 209 -12.34 -17.87 -9.44
CA CYS A 209 -13.48 -17.75 -8.52
C CYS A 209 -13.67 -16.38 -7.85
N VAL A 210 -13.16 -15.30 -8.44
CA VAL A 210 -13.46 -13.92 -8.02
C VAL A 210 -14.54 -13.38 -8.96
N PRO A 211 -15.78 -13.18 -8.49
CA PRO A 211 -16.86 -12.77 -9.38
C PRO A 211 -16.76 -11.31 -9.82
N ILE A 212 -17.17 -11.05 -11.05
CA ILE A 212 -17.22 -9.71 -11.64
C ILE A 212 -18.68 -9.42 -12.03
N LEU A 213 -19.27 -8.40 -11.42
CA LEU A 213 -20.65 -7.99 -11.65
C LEU A 213 -20.69 -6.92 -12.74
N PHE A 214 -21.59 -7.10 -13.71
CA PHE A 214 -21.93 -6.11 -14.73
C PHE A 214 -23.41 -5.73 -14.61
N GLU A 215 -23.65 -4.43 -14.61
CA GLU A 215 -24.99 -3.83 -14.55
C GLU A 215 -25.33 -3.18 -15.88
N PHE A 216 -26.52 -3.49 -16.40
CA PHE A 216 -27.01 -2.96 -17.68
C PHE A 216 -28.33 -2.22 -17.51
N ASP A 217 -28.56 -1.23 -18.36
CA ASP A 217 -29.84 -0.52 -18.45
C ASP A 217 -30.89 -1.30 -19.27
N GLU A 218 -32.11 -0.75 -19.36
CA GLU A 218 -33.22 -1.37 -20.10
C GLU A 218 -32.94 -1.57 -21.60
N LYS A 219 -31.98 -0.81 -22.16
CA LYS A 219 -31.52 -0.90 -23.55
C LYS A 219 -30.28 -1.80 -23.70
N LEU A 220 -29.84 -2.46 -22.62
CA LEU A 220 -28.62 -3.26 -22.52
C LEU A 220 -27.33 -2.46 -22.79
N ASN A 221 -27.33 -1.17 -22.50
CA ASN A 221 -26.09 -0.42 -22.40
C ASN A 221 -25.46 -0.66 -21.03
N LEU A 222 -24.14 -0.86 -21.01
CA LEU A 222 -23.39 -1.02 -19.78
C LEU A 222 -23.51 0.25 -18.92
N LYS A 223 -24.03 0.11 -17.70
CA LYS A 223 -24.09 1.19 -16.69
C LYS A 223 -22.86 1.18 -15.81
N SER A 224 -22.50 0.01 -15.29
CA SER A 224 -21.34 -0.15 -14.42
C SER A 224 -20.81 -1.59 -14.46
N HIS A 225 -19.53 -1.74 -14.13
CA HIS A 225 -18.94 -3.05 -13.87
C HIS A 225 -18.05 -2.93 -12.64
N LYS A 226 -18.16 -3.87 -11.71
CA LYS A 226 -17.43 -3.85 -10.43
C LYS A 226 -16.96 -5.27 -10.10
N TYR A 227 -15.77 -5.38 -9.54
CA TYR A 227 -15.47 -6.55 -8.71
C TYR A 227 -16.44 -6.56 -7.54
N LEU A 228 -16.84 -7.74 -7.06
CA LEU A 228 -17.73 -7.80 -5.91
C LEU A 228 -17.18 -6.96 -4.75
N PRO A 229 -18.05 -6.22 -4.05
CA PRO A 229 -17.66 -5.31 -3.00
C PRO A 229 -16.96 -6.09 -1.89
N PHE A 230 -15.99 -5.46 -1.25
CA PHE A 230 -15.43 -5.99 -0.02
C PHE A 230 -15.99 -5.19 1.15
N ARG A 231 -16.12 -5.83 2.30
CA ARG A 231 -16.58 -5.15 3.51
C ARG A 231 -15.53 -4.13 3.96
N LYS A 232 -15.95 -2.86 4.03
CA LYS A 232 -15.13 -1.72 4.50
C LYS A 232 -15.44 -1.31 5.93
N ASN A 233 -16.68 -1.52 6.37
CA ASN A 233 -17.13 -1.14 7.70
C ASN A 233 -17.18 -2.38 8.59
N PHE A 234 -16.20 -2.45 9.48
CA PHE A 234 -16.06 -3.49 10.51
C PHE A 234 -16.21 -2.91 11.92
N TYR A 235 -16.33 -1.58 12.05
CA TYR A 235 -16.47 -0.95 13.35
C TYR A 235 -17.83 -1.23 13.96
N THR A 236 -17.82 -1.78 15.17
CA THR A 236 -19.00 -1.89 16.02
C THR A 236 -18.66 -1.15 17.33
N PRO A 237 -19.32 -0.01 17.62
CA PRO A 237 -19.01 0.77 18.81
C PRO A 237 -19.39 -0.01 20.08
N SER A 238 -18.55 0.09 21.12
CA SER A 238 -18.86 -0.47 22.44
C SER A 238 -20.01 0.29 23.11
N GLU A 239 -20.72 -0.35 24.05
CA GLU A 239 -21.75 0.33 24.84
C GLU A 239 -21.18 1.56 25.57
N ALA A 240 -19.95 1.47 26.08
CA ALA A 240 -19.25 2.60 26.69
C ALA A 240 -19.06 3.75 25.71
N THR A 241 -18.69 3.47 24.46
CA THR A 241 -18.51 4.49 23.42
C THR A 241 -19.85 5.11 22.99
N LEU A 242 -20.92 4.31 22.91
CA LEU A 242 -22.27 4.79 22.57
C LEU A 242 -22.88 5.69 23.64
N ASN A 243 -22.58 5.41 24.91
CA ASN A 243 -23.09 6.17 26.05
C ASN A 243 -22.39 7.53 26.25
N LEU A 244 -21.32 7.82 25.49
CA LEU A 244 -20.65 9.11 25.54
C LEU A 244 -21.55 10.21 24.95
N SER A 245 -21.83 11.22 25.77
CA SER A 245 -22.55 12.42 25.36
C SER A 245 -21.69 13.27 24.41
N GLU A 246 -22.33 14.08 23.55
CA GLU A 246 -21.62 15.00 22.66
C GLU A 246 -20.75 16.00 23.44
N GLU A 247 -21.21 16.43 24.61
CA GLU A 247 -20.47 17.33 25.49
C GLU A 247 -19.18 16.71 26.01
N GLU A 248 -19.22 15.44 26.43
CA GLU A 248 -18.04 14.70 26.89
C GLU A 248 -17.02 14.49 25.77
N VAL A 249 -17.50 14.14 24.57
CA VAL A 249 -16.66 13.95 23.39
C VAL A 249 -15.97 15.25 23.00
N GLU A 250 -16.71 16.36 22.95
CA GLU A 250 -16.16 17.66 22.57
C GLU A 250 -15.18 18.19 23.63
N LYS A 251 -15.50 17.99 24.92
CA LYS A 251 -14.60 18.30 26.02
C LYS A 251 -13.29 17.54 25.88
N TRP A 252 -13.35 16.22 25.65
CA TRP A 252 -12.16 15.39 25.51
C TRP A 252 -11.33 15.77 24.27
N ARG A 253 -11.97 16.07 23.13
CA ARG A 253 -11.29 16.57 21.92
C ARG A 253 -10.56 17.86 22.19
N LYS A 254 -11.20 18.81 22.89
CA LYS A 254 -10.61 20.09 23.27
C LYS A 254 -9.40 19.91 24.20
N GLU A 255 -9.50 19.03 25.21
CA GLU A 255 -8.39 18.72 26.13
C GLU A 255 -7.18 18.11 25.39
N ASN A 256 -7.42 17.31 24.36
CA ASN A 256 -6.38 16.65 23.58
C ASN A 256 -5.99 17.42 22.30
N ASN A 257 -6.46 18.66 22.12
CA ASN A 257 -6.21 19.50 20.95
C ASN A 257 -6.55 18.82 19.61
N ILE A 258 -7.67 18.09 19.56
CA ILE A 258 -8.15 17.39 18.37
C ILE A 258 -9.14 18.30 17.62
N MET A 259 -8.87 18.53 16.34
CA MET A 259 -9.73 19.26 15.42
C MET A 259 -10.16 18.33 14.29
N ILE A 260 -11.48 18.24 14.07
CA ILE A 260 -12.07 17.52 12.95
C ILE A 260 -12.50 18.56 11.92
N LEU A 261 -11.85 18.58 10.75
CA LEU A 261 -12.14 19.56 9.71
C LEU A 261 -13.31 19.13 8.81
N THR A 262 -13.64 17.84 8.82
CA THR A 262 -14.79 17.30 8.10
C THR A 262 -16.08 17.59 8.86
N LYS A 263 -17.06 18.19 8.17
CA LYS A 263 -18.37 18.51 8.76
C LYS A 263 -19.21 17.26 8.91
N ASN A 264 -20.06 17.23 9.94
CA ASN A 264 -21.08 16.20 10.19
C ASN A 264 -20.55 14.76 10.40
N LEU A 265 -19.38 14.61 11.03
CA LEU A 265 -18.86 13.29 11.40
C LEU A 265 -19.46 12.83 12.74
N ASP A 266 -20.46 11.94 12.69
CA ASP A 266 -21.03 11.27 13.87
C ASP A 266 -20.27 9.98 14.22
N ILE A 267 -18.96 10.10 14.46
CA ILE A 267 -18.11 8.99 14.93
C ILE A 267 -17.41 9.43 16.21
N ARG A 268 -17.72 8.73 17.30
CA ARG A 268 -17.17 8.99 18.64
C ARG A 268 -15.77 8.37 18.78
N PRO A 269 -14.83 9.03 19.51
CA PRO A 269 -13.52 8.47 19.80
C PRO A 269 -13.61 7.30 20.79
N VAL A 270 -12.63 6.40 20.75
CA VAL A 270 -12.49 5.32 21.74
C VAL A 270 -11.46 5.70 22.80
N PHE A 271 -11.81 5.53 24.08
CA PHE A 271 -10.93 5.93 25.19
C PHE A 271 -10.02 4.80 25.70
N THR A 272 -10.39 3.54 25.45
CA THR A 272 -9.59 2.38 25.85
C THR A 272 -9.30 1.47 24.66
N PHE A 273 -8.28 0.61 24.78
CA PHE A 273 -7.98 -0.40 23.75
C PHE A 273 -9.08 -1.47 23.63
N GLU A 274 -9.82 -1.73 24.71
CA GLU A 274 -10.88 -2.73 24.74
C GLU A 274 -12.12 -2.23 23.97
N ASP A 275 -12.38 -0.91 24.03
CA ASP A 275 -13.45 -0.25 23.26
C ASP A 275 -13.19 -0.19 21.75
N ALA A 276 -11.93 -0.37 21.33
CA ALA A 276 -11.56 -0.32 19.93
C ALA A 276 -11.99 -1.58 19.15
N GLY A 277 -12.41 -2.66 19.82
CA GLY A 277 -12.91 -3.86 19.14
C GLY A 277 -11.82 -4.69 18.43
N PHE A 278 -10.57 -4.59 18.87
CA PHE A 278 -9.48 -5.39 18.29
C PHE A 278 -9.56 -6.88 18.68
N PRO A 279 -9.06 -7.80 17.81
CA PRO A 279 -8.97 -9.22 18.14
C PRO A 279 -8.15 -9.49 19.40
N SER A 280 -8.46 -10.57 20.11
CA SER A 280 -7.80 -10.94 21.37
C SER A 280 -6.28 -11.08 21.24
N GLN A 281 -5.77 -11.54 20.11
CA GLN A 281 -4.33 -11.65 19.87
C GLN A 281 -3.64 -10.28 19.81
N VAL A 282 -4.30 -9.29 19.19
CA VAL A 282 -3.80 -7.91 19.12
C VAL A 282 -3.79 -7.28 20.51
N ASN A 283 -4.88 -7.45 21.28
CA ASN A 283 -4.98 -6.96 22.65
C ASN A 283 -3.91 -7.58 23.57
N GLN A 284 -3.55 -8.86 23.38
CA GLN A 284 -2.45 -9.48 24.10
C GLN A 284 -1.09 -8.85 23.76
N CYS A 285 -0.83 -8.56 22.47
CA CYS A 285 0.39 -7.86 22.06
C CYS A 285 0.46 -6.45 22.67
N ILE A 286 -0.65 -5.70 22.67
CA ILE A 286 -0.74 -4.37 23.29
C ILE A 286 -0.44 -4.44 24.79
N LYS A 287 -1.06 -5.38 25.51
CA LYS A 287 -0.80 -5.59 26.95
C LYS A 287 0.65 -5.98 27.22
N LYS A 288 1.26 -6.82 26.37
CA LYS A 288 2.67 -7.21 26.47
C LYS A 288 3.63 -6.04 26.22
N ALA A 289 3.27 -5.12 25.32
CA ALA A 289 4.04 -3.91 25.04
C ALA A 289 3.97 -2.87 26.17
N GLY A 290 3.07 -3.04 27.14
CA GLY A 290 2.95 -2.16 28.31
C GLY A 290 2.22 -0.83 28.03
N PHE A 291 1.38 -0.76 26.99
CA PHE A 291 0.58 0.44 26.74
C PHE A 291 -0.63 0.51 27.67
N GLU A 292 -0.70 1.55 28.48
CA GLU A 292 -1.83 1.76 29.42
C GLU A 292 -3.06 2.35 28.74
N LYS A 293 -2.87 3.36 27.88
CA LYS A 293 -3.95 4.07 27.18
C LYS A 293 -3.57 4.38 25.72
N PRO A 294 -4.55 4.43 24.81
CA PRO A 294 -4.33 4.84 23.43
C PRO A 294 -3.89 6.32 23.34
N PHE A 295 -3.07 6.64 22.35
CA PHE A 295 -2.74 8.03 22.04
C PHE A 295 -3.96 8.76 21.43
N PRO A 296 -4.06 10.10 21.54
CA PRO A 296 -5.18 10.86 20.98
C PRO A 296 -5.46 10.58 19.50
N ILE A 297 -4.40 10.44 18.68
CA ILE A 297 -4.54 10.12 17.24
C ILE A 297 -5.11 8.72 17.03
N GLN A 298 -4.76 7.77 17.88
CA GLN A 298 -5.24 6.40 17.82
C GLN A 298 -6.73 6.34 18.20
N SER A 299 -7.08 6.94 19.33
CA SER A 299 -8.45 7.04 19.85
C SER A 299 -9.45 7.61 18.84
N GLN A 300 -9.05 8.66 18.10
CA GLN A 300 -9.94 9.27 17.11
C GLN A 300 -9.89 8.55 15.75
N SER A 301 -8.73 8.05 15.32
CA SER A 301 -8.55 7.45 13.99
C SER A 301 -9.15 6.06 13.87
N TRP A 302 -8.96 5.18 14.85
CA TRP A 302 -9.41 3.78 14.77
C TRP A 302 -10.90 3.65 14.41
N PRO A 303 -11.86 4.27 15.12
CA PRO A 303 -13.28 4.12 14.79
C PRO A 303 -13.61 4.66 13.39
N ILE A 304 -12.94 5.72 12.94
CA ILE A 304 -13.14 6.30 11.60
C ILE A 304 -12.64 5.36 10.51
N ILE A 305 -11.40 4.87 10.67
CA ILE A 305 -10.76 3.97 9.71
C ILE A 305 -11.50 2.64 9.67
N MET A 306 -11.87 2.09 10.82
CA MET A 306 -12.63 0.82 10.87
C MET A 306 -14.07 0.94 10.35
N SER A 307 -14.59 2.17 10.25
CA SER A 307 -15.87 2.45 9.57
C SER A 307 -15.73 2.50 8.04
N GLY A 308 -14.52 2.38 7.50
CA GLY A 308 -14.27 2.28 6.06
C GLY A 308 -14.09 3.61 5.32
N HIS A 309 -13.95 4.72 6.05
CA HIS A 309 -13.74 6.05 5.46
C HIS A 309 -12.29 6.23 4.99
N ASP A 310 -12.12 6.96 3.89
CA ASP A 310 -10.82 7.54 3.56
C ASP A 310 -10.44 8.54 4.67
N TYR A 311 -9.16 8.63 5.03
CA TYR A 311 -8.73 9.33 6.25
C TYR A 311 -7.47 10.16 6.01
N ILE A 312 -7.43 11.34 6.62
CA ILE A 312 -6.24 12.18 6.72
C ILE A 312 -5.97 12.40 8.22
N GLY A 313 -4.85 11.88 8.69
CA GLY A 313 -4.36 12.04 10.06
C GLY A 313 -3.13 12.92 10.12
N ILE A 314 -3.27 14.12 10.67
CA ILE A 314 -2.15 15.02 10.96
C ILE A 314 -1.88 14.98 12.45
N ALA A 315 -0.68 14.55 12.83
CA ALA A 315 -0.23 14.60 14.21
C ALA A 315 1.29 14.70 14.26
N GLU A 316 1.85 15.20 15.36
CA GLU A 316 3.29 15.32 15.54
C GLU A 316 4.04 13.97 15.44
N THR A 317 5.37 14.00 15.32
CA THR A 317 6.19 12.79 15.34
C THR A 317 6.19 12.16 16.73
N GLY A 318 6.10 10.83 16.82
CA GLY A 318 6.07 10.13 18.11
C GLY A 318 4.68 10.04 18.77
N SER A 319 3.63 10.55 18.12
CA SER A 319 2.24 10.48 18.59
C SER A 319 1.55 9.11 18.40
N GLY A 320 2.27 8.09 17.91
CA GLY A 320 1.71 6.74 17.73
C GLY A 320 0.94 6.53 16.42
N LYS A 321 1.20 7.33 15.36
CA LYS A 321 0.59 7.20 14.02
C LYS A 321 0.70 5.80 13.42
N THR A 322 1.84 5.12 13.59
CA THR A 322 2.06 3.79 13.01
C THR A 322 1.01 2.76 13.43
N LEU A 323 0.65 2.71 14.73
CA LEU A 323 -0.41 1.81 15.21
C LEU A 323 -1.83 2.31 14.87
N SER A 324 -1.97 3.59 14.51
CA SER A 324 -3.25 4.16 14.07
C SER A 324 -3.70 3.53 12.76
N PHE A 325 -2.78 3.23 11.83
CA PHE A 325 -3.10 2.57 10.58
C PHE A 325 -2.79 1.07 10.53
N LEU A 326 -1.84 0.56 11.33
CA LEU A 326 -1.52 -0.88 11.29
C LEU A 326 -2.60 -1.73 11.97
N LEU A 327 -3.14 -1.32 13.12
CA LEU A 327 -4.12 -2.15 13.84
C LEU A 327 -5.43 -2.29 13.08
N PRO A 328 -6.03 -1.23 12.49
CA PRO A 328 -7.18 -1.40 11.60
C PRO A 328 -6.85 -2.22 10.35
N ALA A 329 -5.63 -2.14 9.82
CA ALA A 329 -5.20 -2.98 8.69
C ALA A 329 -5.27 -4.48 9.02
N VAL A 330 -5.02 -4.88 10.27
CA VAL A 330 -5.16 -6.28 10.69
C VAL A 330 -6.59 -6.75 10.60
N ILE A 331 -7.54 -5.98 11.13
CA ILE A 331 -8.96 -6.32 11.06
C ILE A 331 -9.41 -6.38 9.60
N HIS A 332 -9.04 -5.35 8.83
CA HIS A 332 -9.33 -5.29 7.41
C HIS A 332 -8.82 -6.54 6.69
N VAL A 333 -7.56 -6.93 6.90
CA VAL A 333 -6.98 -8.13 6.28
C VAL A 333 -7.67 -9.43 6.72
N LEU A 334 -8.01 -9.56 8.01
CA LEU A 334 -8.67 -10.76 8.55
C LEU A 334 -10.08 -10.96 7.98
N ASP A 335 -10.78 -9.87 7.68
CA ASP A 335 -12.12 -9.87 7.10
C ASP A 335 -12.09 -10.07 5.57
N GLN A 336 -10.90 -10.12 4.95
CA GLN A 336 -10.73 -10.47 3.54
C GLN A 336 -10.34 -11.94 3.37
N PRO A 337 -10.69 -12.57 2.24
CA PRO A 337 -10.29 -13.95 1.99
C PRO A 337 -8.77 -14.14 1.95
N PRO A 338 -8.27 -15.29 2.45
CA PRO A 338 -6.86 -15.49 2.73
C PRO A 338 -5.99 -15.39 1.48
N ILE A 339 -4.79 -14.81 1.63
CA ILE A 339 -3.86 -14.58 0.51
C ILE A 339 -3.22 -15.88 0.03
N ARG A 340 -3.34 -16.15 -1.27
CA ARG A 340 -2.72 -17.32 -1.92
C ARG A 340 -1.34 -16.99 -2.49
N LYS A 341 -0.58 -18.03 -2.89
CA LYS A 341 0.71 -17.85 -3.58
C LYS A 341 0.51 -17.09 -4.89
N PHE A 342 1.44 -16.18 -5.20
CA PHE A 342 1.42 -15.27 -6.35
C PHE A 342 0.30 -14.21 -6.35
N GLU A 343 -0.52 -14.15 -5.30
CA GLU A 343 -1.46 -13.05 -5.14
C GLU A 343 -0.80 -11.81 -4.52
N GLY A 344 -1.41 -10.67 -4.82
CA GLY A 344 -1.05 -9.38 -4.27
C GLY A 344 -1.45 -9.20 -2.80
N PRO A 345 -0.90 -8.20 -2.12
CA PRO A 345 -1.29 -7.86 -0.77
C PRO A 345 -2.71 -7.30 -0.70
N VAL A 346 -3.31 -7.40 0.49
CA VAL A 346 -4.58 -6.71 0.82
C VAL A 346 -4.29 -5.30 1.34
N ALA A 347 -3.26 -5.16 2.18
CA ALA A 347 -2.82 -3.88 2.71
C ALA A 347 -1.46 -3.47 2.12
N LEU A 348 -1.37 -2.24 1.64
CA LEU A 348 -0.14 -1.62 1.18
C LEU A 348 0.16 -0.37 2.01
N VAL A 349 1.38 -0.27 2.53
CA VAL A 349 1.89 0.94 3.19
C VAL A 349 3.07 1.46 2.37
N LEU A 350 2.98 2.71 1.93
CA LEU A 350 4.09 3.41 1.28
C LEU A 350 4.73 4.39 2.25
N ALA A 351 6.05 4.37 2.30
CA ALA A 351 6.85 5.26 3.12
C ALA A 351 8.11 5.73 2.36
N PRO A 352 8.62 6.94 2.65
CA PRO A 352 9.68 7.58 1.86
C PRO A 352 11.05 6.92 1.98
N THR A 353 11.42 6.44 3.17
CA THR A 353 12.77 5.94 3.47
C THR A 353 12.79 4.45 3.77
N ARG A 354 13.95 3.82 3.56
CA ARG A 354 14.14 2.36 3.72
C ARG A 354 14.07 1.99 5.19
N GLU A 355 14.65 2.85 6.01
CA GLU A 355 14.72 2.75 7.46
C GLU A 355 13.31 2.82 8.08
N LEU A 356 12.46 3.74 7.60
CA LEU A 356 11.06 3.83 8.03
C LEU A 356 10.25 2.60 7.60
N VAL A 357 10.43 2.12 6.37
CA VAL A 357 9.79 0.89 5.89
C VAL A 357 10.12 -0.31 6.79
N GLU A 358 11.39 -0.47 7.17
CA GLU A 358 11.81 -1.58 8.03
C GLU A 358 11.25 -1.44 9.45
N GLN A 359 11.21 -0.21 9.98
CA GLN A 359 10.60 0.06 11.28
C GLN A 359 9.10 -0.26 11.30
N ILE A 360 8.34 0.17 10.29
CA ILE A 360 6.92 -0.17 10.17
C ILE A 360 6.76 -1.69 10.06
N ARG A 361 7.68 -2.39 9.37
CA ARG A 361 7.67 -3.86 9.26
C ARG A 361 7.91 -4.53 10.62
N GLU A 362 8.86 -4.03 11.41
CA GLU A 362 9.12 -4.52 12.77
C GLU A 362 7.88 -4.36 13.65
N CYS A 363 7.25 -3.18 13.64
CA CYS A 363 5.98 -2.97 14.34
C CYS A 363 4.88 -3.89 13.83
N ALA A 364 4.75 -4.07 12.51
CA ALA A 364 3.75 -4.97 11.94
C ALA A 364 3.96 -6.42 12.40
N VAL A 365 5.21 -6.90 12.47
CA VAL A 365 5.49 -8.26 12.96
C VAL A 365 5.19 -8.40 14.46
N GLU A 366 5.48 -7.38 15.26
CA GLU A 366 5.22 -7.37 16.71
C GLU A 366 3.71 -7.39 17.04
N PHE A 367 2.93 -6.52 16.38
CA PHE A 367 1.50 -6.34 16.68
C PHE A 367 0.57 -7.19 15.80
N CYS A 368 1.09 -7.79 14.72
CA CYS A 368 0.31 -8.61 13.77
C CYS A 368 0.95 -9.99 13.57
N PRO A 369 1.16 -10.81 14.64
CA PRO A 369 2.01 -12.00 14.58
C PRO A 369 1.53 -13.12 13.65
N ARG A 370 0.25 -13.09 13.22
CA ARG A 370 -0.34 -14.07 12.29
C ARG A 370 -0.32 -13.63 10.83
N MET A 371 0.16 -12.43 10.54
CA MET A 371 0.19 -11.85 9.20
C MET A 371 1.59 -11.97 8.60
N ARG A 372 1.66 -12.28 7.29
CA ARG A 372 2.93 -12.20 6.57
C ARG A 372 3.11 -10.76 6.13
N CYS A 373 4.19 -10.16 6.60
CA CYS A 373 4.57 -8.79 6.28
C CYS A 373 5.90 -8.79 5.54
N VAL A 374 6.03 -8.02 4.45
CA VAL A 374 7.28 -7.87 3.69
C VAL A 374 7.62 -6.40 3.49
N ALA A 375 8.89 -6.06 3.75
CA ALA A 375 9.48 -4.77 3.42
C ALA A 375 10.11 -4.79 2.02
N CYS A 376 9.72 -3.85 1.17
CA CYS A 376 10.19 -3.72 -0.21
C CYS A 376 10.90 -2.38 -0.40
N TYR A 377 12.24 -2.41 -0.43
CA TYR A 377 13.03 -1.20 -0.59
C TYR A 377 14.37 -1.47 -1.31
N GLY A 378 14.95 -0.41 -1.88
CA GLY A 378 16.21 -0.44 -2.65
C GLY A 378 17.44 -0.83 -1.83
N GLY A 379 18.51 -1.31 -2.46
CA GLY A 379 19.79 -1.61 -1.78
C GLY A 379 19.85 -2.93 -0.99
N ALA A 380 18.71 -3.62 -0.80
CA ALA A 380 18.66 -5.00 -0.33
C ALA A 380 18.42 -5.99 -1.48
N SER A 381 18.68 -7.29 -1.22
CA SER A 381 18.54 -8.39 -2.19
C SER A 381 17.16 -8.40 -2.84
N ARG A 382 17.14 -8.14 -4.15
CA ARG A 382 15.92 -8.17 -4.97
C ARG A 382 15.30 -9.56 -4.99
N MET A 383 16.13 -10.60 -4.96
CA MET A 383 15.68 -11.99 -5.04
C MET A 383 14.92 -12.39 -3.77
N THR A 384 15.46 -12.09 -2.60
CA THR A 384 14.83 -12.40 -1.31
C THR A 384 13.47 -11.74 -1.15
N GLN A 385 13.36 -10.45 -1.52
CA GLN A 385 12.09 -9.72 -1.51
C GLN A 385 11.09 -10.31 -2.52
N SER A 386 11.55 -10.59 -3.75
CA SER A 386 10.72 -11.19 -4.81
C SER A 386 10.18 -12.56 -4.42
N ASP A 387 11.01 -13.41 -3.81
CA ASP A 387 10.58 -14.75 -3.36
C ASP A 387 9.63 -14.68 -2.17
N ALA A 388 9.80 -13.69 -1.28
CA ALA A 388 8.84 -13.42 -0.22
C ALA A 388 7.47 -13.01 -0.79
N LEU A 389 7.44 -12.10 -1.78
CA LEU A 389 6.21 -11.69 -2.47
C LEU A 389 5.52 -12.86 -3.18
N LYS A 390 6.28 -13.73 -3.87
CA LYS A 390 5.72 -14.92 -4.55
C LYS A 390 5.01 -15.90 -3.61
N ARG A 391 5.42 -15.97 -2.34
CA ARG A 391 4.77 -16.84 -1.33
C ARG A 391 3.36 -16.36 -0.97
N GLY A 392 2.97 -15.15 -1.38
CA GLY A 392 1.75 -14.49 -0.93
C GLY A 392 2.02 -13.79 0.40
N VAL A 393 1.64 -12.52 0.48
CA VAL A 393 1.90 -11.63 1.62
C VAL A 393 0.65 -10.82 1.85
N GLU A 394 0.18 -10.72 3.09
CA GLU A 394 -1.00 -9.92 3.42
C GLU A 394 -0.71 -8.42 3.44
N ILE A 395 0.44 -8.03 4.02
CA ILE A 395 0.84 -6.64 4.21
C ILE A 395 2.18 -6.38 3.53
N VAL A 396 2.20 -5.45 2.57
CA VAL A 396 3.45 -4.98 1.97
C VAL A 396 3.72 -3.56 2.44
N ILE A 397 4.95 -3.32 2.90
CA ILE A 397 5.43 -2.00 3.31
C ILE A 397 6.58 -1.65 2.38
N ALA A 398 6.54 -0.54 1.68
CA ALA A 398 7.45 -0.31 0.57
C ALA A 398 7.86 1.14 0.34
N CYS A 399 9.08 1.32 -0.17
CA CYS A 399 9.45 2.54 -0.86
C CYS A 399 8.91 2.50 -2.30
N PRO A 400 8.36 3.61 -2.83
CA PRO A 400 7.75 3.63 -4.16
C PRO A 400 8.62 3.05 -5.28
N GLY A 401 9.91 3.42 -5.33
CA GLY A 401 10.82 2.98 -6.40
C GLY A 401 10.96 1.45 -6.50
N ARG A 402 11.27 0.76 -5.41
CA ARG A 402 11.44 -0.71 -5.42
C ARG A 402 10.12 -1.42 -5.69
N LEU A 403 8.99 -0.87 -5.23
CA LEU A 403 7.69 -1.46 -5.51
C LEU A 403 7.36 -1.37 -7.01
N ASN A 404 7.59 -0.21 -7.63
CA ASN A 404 7.45 -0.04 -9.07
C ASN A 404 8.34 -1.01 -9.86
N ASP A 405 9.59 -1.25 -9.43
CA ASP A 405 10.45 -2.26 -10.05
C ASP A 405 9.84 -3.67 -10.02
N PHE A 406 9.09 -4.00 -8.97
CA PHE A 406 8.40 -5.29 -8.84
C PHE A 406 7.10 -5.34 -9.63
N ILE A 407 6.34 -4.25 -9.69
CA ILE A 407 5.13 -4.13 -10.51
C ILE A 407 5.49 -4.26 -12.00
N SER A 408 6.45 -3.46 -12.47
CA SER A 408 6.92 -3.48 -13.86
C SER A 408 7.52 -4.83 -14.28
N ALA A 409 8.14 -5.55 -13.34
CA ALA A 409 8.65 -6.90 -13.57
C ALA A 409 7.60 -8.01 -13.35
N SER A 410 6.34 -7.64 -13.15
CA SER A 410 5.19 -8.53 -12.86
C SER A 410 5.49 -9.54 -11.74
N LYS A 411 6.19 -9.11 -10.69
CA LYS A 411 6.51 -9.94 -9.51
C LYS A 411 5.44 -9.86 -8.43
N ILE A 412 4.62 -8.81 -8.46
CA ILE A 412 3.53 -8.56 -7.54
C ILE A 412 2.32 -8.05 -8.33
N SER A 413 1.12 -8.44 -7.92
CA SER A 413 -0.13 -7.90 -8.43
C SER A 413 -0.69 -6.91 -7.42
N MET A 414 -1.26 -5.80 -7.88
CA MET A 414 -1.83 -4.76 -7.00
C MET A 414 -3.36 -4.86 -6.85
N ARG A 415 -3.98 -5.86 -7.50
CA ARG A 415 -5.44 -5.96 -7.65
C ARG A 415 -6.19 -6.29 -6.35
N ARG A 416 -5.52 -6.97 -5.42
CA ARG A 416 -6.06 -7.35 -4.10
C ARG A 416 -5.97 -6.21 -3.09
N VAL A 417 -5.26 -5.13 -3.39
CA VAL A 417 -5.08 -4.02 -2.47
C VAL A 417 -6.40 -3.29 -2.30
N THR A 418 -6.89 -3.31 -1.07
CA THR A 418 -8.15 -2.68 -0.66
C THR A 418 -7.93 -1.69 0.48
N TYR A 419 -6.75 -1.69 1.09
CA TYR A 419 -6.32 -0.78 2.15
C TYR A 419 -4.95 -0.19 1.78
N LEU A 420 -4.88 1.12 1.54
CA LEU A 420 -3.66 1.80 1.11
C LEU A 420 -3.32 2.94 2.07
N VAL A 421 -2.08 2.96 2.55
CA VAL A 421 -1.55 3.99 3.45
C VAL A 421 -0.40 4.72 2.77
N LEU A 422 -0.45 6.05 2.80
CA LEU A 422 0.69 6.94 2.54
C LEU A 422 1.17 7.53 3.86
N ASP A 423 2.28 7.01 4.39
CA ASP A 423 2.92 7.54 5.61
C ASP A 423 4.04 8.52 5.25
N GLU A 424 4.14 9.62 6.00
CA GLU A 424 4.97 10.79 5.67
C GLU A 424 4.71 11.30 4.23
N ALA A 425 3.43 11.54 3.92
CA ALA A 425 2.99 11.91 2.56
C ALA A 425 3.62 13.21 2.02
N ASP A 426 3.79 14.22 2.87
CA ASP A 426 4.59 15.43 2.60
C ASP A 426 6.00 15.10 2.13
N ARG A 427 6.68 14.21 2.85
CA ARG A 427 8.05 13.82 2.54
C ARG A 427 8.16 13.06 1.24
N MET A 428 7.18 12.23 0.93
CA MET A 428 7.17 11.52 -0.35
C MET A 428 7.06 12.49 -1.53
N LEU A 429 6.31 13.58 -1.39
CA LEU A 429 6.23 14.63 -2.40
C LEU A 429 7.53 15.43 -2.53
N ASP A 430 8.14 15.84 -1.41
CA ASP A 430 9.44 16.55 -1.41
C ASP A 430 10.53 15.76 -2.14
N MET A 431 10.50 14.43 -2.02
CA MET A 431 11.46 13.53 -2.66
C MET A 431 11.15 13.24 -4.14
N GLY A 432 10.10 13.85 -4.70
CA GLY A 432 9.68 13.66 -6.08
C GLY A 432 9.06 12.28 -6.35
N PHE A 433 8.52 11.61 -5.32
CA PHE A 433 7.86 10.30 -5.49
C PHE A 433 6.44 10.40 -6.04
N GLU A 434 5.90 11.60 -6.27
CA GLU A 434 4.52 11.78 -6.73
C GLU A 434 4.17 10.90 -7.94
N MET A 435 4.96 10.99 -9.02
CA MET A 435 4.73 10.20 -10.23
C MET A 435 4.80 8.70 -9.96
N GLN A 436 5.74 8.28 -9.10
CA GLN A 436 5.90 6.88 -8.71
C GLN A 436 4.69 6.37 -7.92
N ILE A 437 4.14 7.19 -7.02
CA ILE A 437 2.93 6.87 -6.25
C ILE A 437 1.74 6.74 -7.19
N ARG A 438 1.55 7.68 -8.13
CA ARG A 438 0.47 7.63 -9.12
C ARG A 438 0.53 6.34 -9.94
N THR A 439 1.71 5.96 -10.44
CA THR A 439 1.90 4.69 -11.17
C THR A 439 1.51 3.46 -10.35
N ILE A 440 1.85 3.42 -9.06
CA ILE A 440 1.47 2.30 -8.18
C ILE A 440 -0.06 2.24 -8.03
N ILE A 441 -0.68 3.40 -7.81
CA ILE A 441 -2.11 3.52 -7.53
C ILE A 441 -2.96 3.21 -8.75
N ASP A 442 -2.50 3.52 -9.96
CA ASP A 442 -3.18 3.15 -11.21
C ASP A 442 -3.39 1.64 -11.36
N GLY A 443 -2.52 0.83 -10.73
CA GLY A 443 -2.64 -0.63 -10.68
C GLY A 443 -3.60 -1.16 -9.61
N ILE A 444 -4.17 -0.29 -8.76
CA ILE A 444 -5.05 -0.64 -7.64
C ILE A 444 -6.50 -0.29 -7.98
N ARG A 445 -7.45 -1.09 -7.46
CA ARG A 445 -8.89 -0.79 -7.59
C ARG A 445 -9.24 0.59 -7.00
N LYS A 446 -10.21 1.28 -7.61
CA LYS A 446 -10.62 2.64 -7.22
C LYS A 446 -11.38 2.66 -5.89
N ASP A 447 -12.16 1.63 -5.63
CA ASP A 447 -12.94 1.47 -4.39
C ASP A 447 -12.08 0.98 -3.20
N ARG A 448 -10.75 1.13 -3.23
CA ARG A 448 -9.90 0.94 -2.05
C ARG A 448 -10.23 1.97 -0.95
N GLN A 449 -9.77 1.71 0.27
CA GLN A 449 -9.70 2.71 1.34
C GLN A 449 -8.31 3.36 1.32
N MET A 450 -8.28 4.69 1.37
CA MET A 450 -7.08 5.50 1.26
C MET A 450 -6.82 6.29 2.54
N LEU A 451 -5.67 6.08 3.16
CA LEU A 451 -5.26 6.74 4.40
C LEU A 451 -3.97 7.55 4.22
N PHE A 452 -3.98 8.80 4.66
CA PHE A 452 -2.83 9.68 4.67
C PHE A 452 -2.41 9.95 6.12
N PHE A 453 -1.13 9.78 6.40
CA PHE A 453 -0.53 10.16 7.68
C PHE A 453 0.66 11.07 7.43
N SER A 454 0.69 12.20 8.14
CA SER A 454 1.83 13.12 8.10
C SER A 454 1.93 13.95 9.38
N ALA A 455 3.07 14.60 9.58
CA ALA A 455 3.21 15.66 10.57
C ALA A 455 2.82 17.03 10.03
N THR A 456 2.88 17.23 8.71
CA THR A 456 2.57 18.51 8.06
C THR A 456 1.52 18.29 6.97
N TRP A 457 0.83 19.37 6.56
CA TRP A 457 -0.22 19.26 5.55
C TRP A 457 -0.22 20.45 4.58
N PRO A 458 0.85 20.57 3.76
CA PRO A 458 1.00 21.64 2.80
C PRO A 458 0.04 21.47 1.60
N LYS A 459 -0.04 22.47 0.72
CA LYS A 459 -1.04 22.53 -0.37
C LYS A 459 -0.86 21.41 -1.38
N GLU A 460 0.36 20.99 -1.61
CA GLU A 460 0.77 19.95 -2.55
C GLU A 460 0.22 18.60 -2.10
N VAL A 461 0.35 18.28 -0.81
CA VAL A 461 -0.21 17.04 -0.23
C VAL A 461 -1.74 17.07 -0.23
N ARG A 462 -2.35 18.24 0.04
CA ARG A 462 -3.81 18.41 -0.09
C ARG A 462 -4.30 18.09 -1.49
N SER A 463 -3.62 18.62 -2.51
CA SER A 463 -3.96 18.36 -3.91
C SER A 463 -3.83 16.88 -4.24
N LEU A 464 -2.73 16.24 -3.80
CA LEU A 464 -2.53 14.81 -4.00
C LEU A 464 -3.66 13.99 -3.34
N ALA A 465 -4.06 14.33 -2.11
CA ALA A 465 -5.13 13.62 -1.42
C ALA A 465 -6.48 13.73 -2.14
N LEU A 466 -6.82 14.92 -2.63
CA LEU A 466 -8.04 15.15 -3.41
C LEU A 466 -8.05 14.38 -4.73
N ASP A 467 -6.89 14.24 -5.38
CA ASP A 467 -6.77 13.48 -6.63
C ASP A 467 -6.87 11.95 -6.44
N LEU A 468 -6.37 11.45 -5.31
CA LEU A 468 -6.20 10.01 -5.07
C LEU A 468 -7.35 9.36 -4.30
N CYS A 469 -8.04 10.11 -3.44
CA CYS A 469 -9.23 9.64 -2.73
C CYS A 469 -10.42 9.57 -3.68
N THR A 470 -11.28 8.56 -3.49
CA THR A 470 -12.52 8.44 -4.29
C THR A 470 -13.67 9.20 -3.64
N ASN A 471 -13.68 9.27 -2.31
CA ASN A 471 -14.65 10.01 -1.52
C ASN A 471 -13.95 11.13 -0.75
N ASP A 472 -14.73 12.09 -0.24
CA ASP A 472 -14.19 13.11 0.64
C ASP A 472 -13.58 12.47 1.91
N PRO A 473 -12.26 12.59 2.14
CA PRO A 473 -11.62 11.96 3.28
C PRO A 473 -11.98 12.67 4.59
N VAL A 474 -12.07 11.90 5.66
CA VAL A 474 -12.23 12.44 7.01
C VAL A 474 -10.90 13.00 7.48
N HIS A 475 -10.88 14.30 7.79
CA HIS A 475 -9.68 15.02 8.15
C HIS A 475 -9.65 15.29 9.65
N VAL A 476 -8.69 14.66 10.33
CA VAL A 476 -8.42 14.82 11.75
C VAL A 476 -7.01 15.39 11.93
N GLN A 477 -6.94 16.47 12.70
CA GLN A 477 -5.71 17.14 13.05
C GLN A 477 -5.56 17.18 14.57
N ILE A 478 -4.36 16.86 15.06
CA ILE A 478 -4.04 16.88 16.49
C ILE A 478 -2.88 17.84 16.74
N GLY A 479 -3.09 18.78 17.66
CA GLY A 479 -2.16 19.86 17.96
C GLY A 479 -2.47 21.14 17.18
N SER A 480 -1.48 22.03 17.10
CA SER A 480 -1.64 23.35 16.47
C SER A 480 -1.76 23.26 14.94
N CYS A 481 -2.47 24.22 14.33
CA CYS A 481 -2.51 24.41 12.88
C CYS A 481 -1.19 24.90 12.29
N VAL A 482 -0.31 25.45 13.13
CA VAL A 482 0.98 25.98 12.72
C VAL A 482 2.06 24.93 12.96
N LEU A 483 3.03 24.87 12.04
CA LEU A 483 4.20 24.00 12.13
C LEU A 483 4.96 24.32 13.41
N LYS A 484 4.76 23.52 14.47
CA LYS A 484 5.44 23.69 15.76
C LYS A 484 6.28 22.48 16.11
N THR A 485 7.38 22.72 16.82
CA THR A 485 8.15 21.67 17.51
C THR A 485 7.41 21.23 18.78
N SER A 486 7.79 20.08 19.34
CA SER A 486 7.20 19.59 20.60
C SER A 486 7.50 20.56 21.73
N ASP A 487 6.48 20.87 22.54
CA ASP A 487 6.59 21.79 23.69
C ASP A 487 7.55 21.27 24.78
N ASN A 488 7.90 19.99 24.74
CA ASN A 488 8.82 19.32 25.68
C ASN A 488 10.31 19.44 25.30
N VAL A 489 10.63 20.16 24.21
CA VAL A 489 12.00 20.33 23.72
C VAL A 489 12.48 21.76 23.91
N VAL A 490 13.53 21.92 24.73
CA VAL A 490 14.21 23.20 24.91
C VAL A 490 15.09 23.47 23.68
N GLN A 491 14.92 24.62 23.04
CA GLN A 491 15.56 24.94 21.77
C GLN A 491 16.52 26.13 21.95
N HIS A 492 17.80 25.89 21.71
CA HIS A 492 18.85 26.91 21.72
C HIS A 492 19.33 27.20 20.31
N THR A 493 19.25 28.46 19.89
CA THR A 493 19.81 28.91 18.61
C THR A 493 21.06 29.75 18.85
N LEU A 494 22.18 29.29 18.32
CA LEU A 494 23.49 29.94 18.45
C LEU A 494 23.87 30.54 17.10
N LEU A 495 24.04 31.87 17.05
CA LEU A 495 24.57 32.52 15.86
C LEU A 495 26.08 32.37 15.83
N LEU A 496 26.59 31.72 14.78
CA LEU A 496 28.00 31.38 14.64
C LEU A 496 28.46 31.60 13.20
N ASN A 497 29.71 31.98 13.03
CA ASN A 497 30.37 31.90 11.73
C ASN A 497 30.70 30.44 11.38
N GLU A 498 30.80 30.12 10.10
CA GLU A 498 31.09 28.74 9.64
C GLU A 498 32.41 28.19 10.22
N SER A 499 33.41 29.06 10.42
CA SER A 499 34.71 28.69 11.02
C SER A 499 34.62 28.38 12.51
N GLU A 500 33.61 28.87 13.21
CA GLU A 500 33.46 28.72 14.67
C GLU A 500 32.66 27.47 15.04
N LYS A 501 31.86 26.93 14.11
CA LYS A 501 30.96 25.80 14.34
C LYS A 501 31.68 24.58 14.94
N LEU A 502 32.86 24.22 14.42
CA LEU A 502 33.60 23.04 14.88
C LEU A 502 34.07 23.19 16.34
N ASN A 503 34.68 24.33 16.68
CA ASN A 503 35.12 24.61 18.04
C ASN A 503 33.92 24.65 19.01
N LYS A 504 32.82 25.28 18.59
CA LYS A 504 31.61 25.36 19.42
C LYS A 504 30.95 24.00 19.61
N LEU A 505 31.01 23.11 18.61
CA LEU A 505 30.57 21.72 18.73
C LEU A 505 31.34 21.00 19.83
N PHE A 506 32.67 21.10 19.85
CA PHE A 506 33.50 20.46 20.87
C PHE A 506 33.24 21.02 22.27
N GLU A 507 33.12 22.34 22.41
CA GLU A 507 32.78 22.97 23.69
C GLU A 507 31.42 22.47 24.22
N LEU A 508 30.42 22.39 23.33
CA LEU A 508 29.10 21.89 23.66
C LEU A 508 29.14 20.40 24.05
N LEU A 509 29.84 19.57 23.29
CA LEU A 509 29.96 18.15 23.56
C LEU A 509 30.70 17.88 24.87
N GLN A 510 31.72 18.68 25.22
CA GLN A 510 32.41 18.58 26.49
C GLN A 510 31.44 18.88 27.65
N LYS A 511 30.68 19.98 27.57
CA LYS A 511 29.67 20.32 28.58
C LYS A 511 28.63 19.21 28.74
N LEU A 512 28.12 18.68 27.63
CA LEU A 512 27.16 17.58 27.64
C LEU A 512 27.78 16.29 28.22
N HIS A 513 29.06 16.01 27.93
CA HIS A 513 29.75 14.86 28.49
C HIS A 513 29.94 14.96 30.01
N GLU A 514 30.19 16.17 30.53
CA GLU A 514 30.27 16.45 31.97
C GLU A 514 28.92 16.30 32.67
N GLU A 515 27.81 16.68 32.01
CA GLU A 515 26.45 16.50 32.53
C GLU A 515 26.01 15.03 32.55
N ASP A 516 26.14 14.34 31.41
CA ASP A 516 25.86 12.91 31.27
C ASP A 516 26.64 12.32 30.09
N SER A 517 27.67 11.54 30.40
CA SER A 517 28.52 10.87 29.40
C SER A 517 27.79 9.82 28.55
N LYS A 518 26.62 9.31 28.98
CA LYS A 518 25.89 8.24 28.29
C LYS A 518 24.68 8.73 27.51
N GLN A 519 24.41 10.03 27.48
CA GLN A 519 23.28 10.55 26.75
C GLN A 519 23.44 10.37 25.23
N LEU A 520 22.34 9.98 24.56
CA LEU A 520 22.33 9.80 23.10
C LEU A 520 22.18 11.15 22.39
N ILE A 521 23.12 11.46 21.50
CA ILE A 521 23.24 12.71 20.76
C ILE A 521 23.17 12.44 19.25
N ILE A 522 22.33 13.19 18.54
CA ILE A 522 22.31 13.18 17.07
C ILE A 522 22.81 14.52 16.55
N ILE A 523 23.78 14.49 15.63
CA ILE A 523 24.34 15.67 14.98
C ILE A 523 23.92 15.69 13.51
N PHE A 524 23.17 16.70 13.09
CA PHE A 524 22.72 16.88 11.72
C PHE A 524 23.65 17.76 10.90
N THR A 525 24.03 17.25 9.73
CA THR A 525 24.86 17.94 8.74
C THR A 525 24.16 17.97 7.38
N GLU A 526 24.46 18.98 6.57
CA GLU A 526 23.79 19.15 5.27
C GLU A 526 24.26 18.11 4.24
N THR A 527 25.57 17.86 4.19
CA THR A 527 26.19 17.01 3.15
C THR A 527 26.82 15.75 3.72
N LYS A 528 26.86 14.70 2.88
CA LYS A 528 27.51 13.42 3.22
C LYS A 528 28.99 13.60 3.57
N LYS A 529 29.67 14.50 2.85
CA LYS A 529 31.09 14.83 3.11
C LYS A 529 31.28 15.49 4.47
N SER A 530 30.42 16.45 4.82
CA SER A 530 30.43 17.09 6.14
C SER A 530 30.17 16.06 7.24
N CYS A 531 29.19 15.16 7.04
CA CYS A 531 28.89 14.09 7.98
C CYS A 531 30.09 13.20 8.30
N ASP A 532 30.85 12.77 7.28
CA ASP A 532 32.05 11.94 7.47
C ASP A 532 33.22 12.75 8.05
N PHE A 533 33.40 14.00 7.64
CA PHE A 533 34.42 14.90 8.19
C PHE A 533 34.24 15.11 9.69
N ILE A 534 33.05 15.54 10.13
CA ILE A 534 32.74 15.76 11.56
C ILE A 534 32.92 14.47 12.36
N THR A 535 32.53 13.33 11.82
CA THR A 535 32.71 12.03 12.49
C THR A 535 34.19 11.69 12.67
N SER A 536 35.05 12.00 11.70
CA SER A 536 36.49 11.81 11.80
C SER A 536 37.11 12.68 12.88
N GLU A 537 36.76 13.96 12.93
CA GLU A 537 37.24 14.92 13.94
C GLU A 537 36.82 14.50 15.36
N LEU A 538 35.57 14.07 15.54
CA LEU A 538 35.06 13.57 16.82
C LEU A 538 35.83 12.34 17.29
N ARG A 539 36.08 11.37 16.40
CA ARG A 539 36.86 10.17 16.73
C ARG A 539 38.31 10.49 17.04
N GLY A 540 38.93 11.41 16.28
CA GLY A 540 40.30 11.87 16.54
C GLY A 540 40.45 12.52 17.92
N SER A 541 39.37 13.12 18.42
CA SER A 541 39.30 13.72 19.76
C SER A 541 38.84 12.76 20.86
N GLY A 542 38.69 11.46 20.56
CA GLY A 542 38.36 10.43 21.54
C GLY A 542 36.86 10.19 21.77
N TYR A 543 35.96 10.84 21.03
CA TYR A 543 34.52 10.62 21.14
C TYR A 543 34.08 9.37 20.37
N SER A 544 33.12 8.61 20.95
CA SER A 544 32.47 7.49 20.29
C SER A 544 31.40 8.00 19.33
N ALA A 545 31.78 8.26 18.07
CA ALA A 545 30.90 8.77 17.02
C ALA A 545 30.82 7.83 15.80
N LEU A 546 29.63 7.71 15.22
CA LEU A 546 29.38 7.00 13.96
C LEU A 546 28.64 7.93 12.97
N SER A 547 28.82 7.71 11.66
CA SER A 547 28.10 8.44 10.61
C SER A 547 27.06 7.58 9.89
N ILE A 548 25.92 8.18 9.54
CA ILE A 548 24.89 7.56 8.71
C ILE A 548 24.42 8.53 7.61
N HIS A 549 24.55 8.11 6.35
CA HIS A 549 24.19 8.93 5.19
C HIS A 549 23.94 8.08 3.94
N GLY A 550 23.55 8.76 2.85
CA GLY A 550 23.17 8.17 1.56
C GLY A 550 24.17 7.19 0.92
N ASP A 551 25.46 7.34 1.18
CA ASP A 551 26.51 6.54 0.52
C ASP A 551 26.96 5.33 1.35
N LYS A 552 26.59 5.25 2.63
CA LYS A 552 26.81 4.04 3.44
C LYS A 552 25.94 2.90 2.89
N SER A 553 26.52 1.69 2.84
CA SER A 553 25.78 0.48 2.50
C SER A 553 24.69 0.19 3.52
N GLN A 554 23.67 -0.57 3.14
CA GLN A 554 22.55 -0.87 4.05
C GLN A 554 22.99 -1.67 5.28
N SER A 555 23.93 -2.59 5.12
CA SER A 555 24.51 -3.36 6.22
C SER A 555 25.22 -2.44 7.22
N GLU A 556 25.98 -1.46 6.74
CA GLU A 556 26.65 -0.46 7.59
C GLU A 556 25.65 0.44 8.30
N ARG A 557 24.61 0.93 7.59
CA ARG A 557 23.56 1.75 8.21
C ARG A 557 22.86 1.00 9.33
N LYS A 558 22.48 -0.26 9.10
CA LYS A 558 21.85 -1.11 10.11
C LYS A 558 22.77 -1.28 11.32
N TYR A 559 24.04 -1.63 11.08
CA TYR A 559 25.04 -1.75 12.14
C TYR A 559 25.16 -0.46 12.96
N VAL A 560 25.30 0.70 12.31
CA VAL A 560 25.41 2.00 12.98
C VAL A 560 24.18 2.31 13.82
N LEU A 561 22.98 2.03 13.30
CA LEU A 561 21.74 2.24 14.04
C LEU A 561 21.60 1.30 15.24
N ASP A 562 21.99 0.04 15.09
CA ASP A 562 21.94 -0.96 16.17
C ASP A 562 22.95 -0.61 17.27
N GLU A 563 24.17 -0.16 16.90
CA GLU A 563 25.17 0.36 17.85
C GLU A 563 24.64 1.57 18.62
N PHE A 564 24.04 2.54 17.93
CA PHE A 564 23.49 3.74 18.54
C PHE A 564 22.29 3.44 19.44
N LYS A 565 21.35 2.59 19.00
CA LYS A 565 20.19 2.14 19.79
C LYS A 565 20.61 1.39 21.05
N SER A 566 21.71 0.63 20.98
CA SER A 566 22.24 -0.10 22.14
C SER A 566 22.99 0.78 23.14
N GLY A 567 23.30 2.03 22.78
CA GLY A 567 24.09 2.95 23.59
C GLY A 567 25.59 2.66 23.63
N ARG A 568 26.09 1.71 22.83
CA ARG A 568 27.54 1.45 22.67
C ARG A 568 28.27 2.64 22.04
N THR A 569 27.60 3.31 21.10
CA THR A 569 27.98 4.61 20.57
C THR A 569 26.91 5.61 20.97
N ASN A 570 27.31 6.72 21.58
CA ASN A 570 26.40 7.74 22.09
C ASN A 570 26.26 8.94 21.15
N ILE A 571 27.09 9.09 20.11
CA ILE A 571 27.00 10.17 19.12
C ILE A 571 26.77 9.62 17.71
N LEU A 572 25.72 10.10 17.05
CA LEU A 572 25.38 9.77 15.67
C LEU A 572 25.38 11.01 14.79
N CYS A 573 26.31 11.11 13.85
CA CYS A 573 26.30 12.11 12.80
C CYS A 573 25.42 11.63 11.64
N ALA A 574 24.48 12.46 11.19
CA ALA A 574 23.53 12.08 10.15
C ALA A 574 23.23 13.20 9.15
N THR A 575 22.89 12.81 7.92
CA THR A 575 22.22 13.68 6.95
C THR A 575 20.71 13.49 7.01
N ASP A 576 19.92 14.43 6.50
CA ASP A 576 18.45 14.33 6.47
C ASP A 576 17.95 13.02 5.85
N VAL A 577 18.54 12.63 4.71
CA VAL A 577 18.15 11.41 3.98
C VAL A 577 18.24 10.13 4.82
N ALA A 578 19.16 10.08 5.78
CA ALA A 578 19.42 8.88 6.58
C ALA A 578 18.78 8.92 7.98
N SER A 579 18.25 10.07 8.38
CA SER A 579 17.67 10.28 9.71
C SER A 579 16.15 10.41 9.74
N ARG A 580 15.56 10.71 8.58
CA ARG A 580 14.12 10.74 8.37
C ARG A 580 13.52 9.35 8.61
N GLY A 581 12.54 9.29 9.51
CA GLY A 581 11.90 8.05 9.92
C GLY A 581 12.67 7.21 10.94
N LEU A 582 13.81 7.66 11.49
CA LEU A 582 14.48 6.94 12.58
C LEU A 582 13.65 6.99 13.88
N ASP A 583 13.17 5.84 14.35
CA ASP A 583 12.72 5.63 15.72
C ASP A 583 13.86 5.12 16.60
N VAL A 584 14.62 6.08 17.12
CA VAL A 584 15.54 5.85 18.21
C VAL A 584 14.87 6.39 19.47
N LYS A 585 14.44 5.49 20.34
CA LYS A 585 13.94 5.84 21.67
C LYS A 585 15.10 6.44 22.49
N ASN A 586 14.80 7.42 23.33
CA ASN A 586 15.75 8.01 24.29
C ASN A 586 16.88 8.90 23.72
N VAL A 587 16.72 9.47 22.52
CA VAL A 587 17.60 10.57 22.11
C VAL A 587 17.35 11.75 23.04
N LYS A 588 18.40 12.24 23.71
CA LYS A 588 18.30 13.36 24.65
C LYS A 588 18.61 14.68 23.98
N VAL A 589 19.65 14.70 23.16
CA VAL A 589 20.14 15.93 22.52
C VAL A 589 20.15 15.80 21.00
N VAL A 590 19.65 16.84 20.33
CA VAL A 590 19.77 17.03 18.89
C VAL A 590 20.63 18.26 18.63
N ILE A 591 21.61 18.15 17.73
CA ILE A 591 22.47 19.26 17.33
C ILE A 591 22.32 19.47 15.82
N ASN A 592 21.76 20.59 15.39
CA ASN A 592 21.80 21.03 14.01
C ASN A 592 23.12 21.76 13.77
N TYR A 593 24.15 21.02 13.33
CA TYR A 593 25.44 21.61 12.97
C TYR A 593 25.30 22.49 11.71
N ASP A 594 24.54 22.01 10.73
CA ASP A 594 24.08 22.79 9.59
C ASP A 594 22.57 22.94 9.65
N MET A 595 22.04 24.16 9.52
CA MET A 595 20.60 24.37 9.45
C MET A 595 19.99 23.72 8.20
N PRO A 596 18.80 23.13 8.29
CA PRO A 596 18.09 22.66 7.10
C PRO A 596 17.65 23.82 6.21
N LEU A 597 17.36 23.52 4.94
CA LEU A 597 16.90 24.50 3.95
C LEU A 597 15.42 24.89 4.16
N GLN A 598 14.63 23.96 4.69
CA GLN A 598 13.19 24.09 4.92
C GLN A 598 12.86 24.02 6.41
N VAL A 599 11.82 24.75 6.83
CA VAL A 599 11.43 24.82 8.24
C VAL A 599 10.78 23.52 8.72
N GLU A 600 10.15 22.79 7.82
CA GLU A 600 9.55 21.49 8.10
C GLU A 600 10.64 20.49 8.51
N ASP A 601 11.77 20.48 7.81
CA ASP A 601 12.92 19.64 8.14
C ASP A 601 13.47 19.94 9.54
N TYR A 602 13.52 21.22 9.91
CA TYR A 602 13.90 21.64 11.26
C TYR A 602 13.01 20.99 12.31
N VAL A 603 11.69 21.06 12.13
CA VAL A 603 10.74 20.46 13.07
C VAL A 603 10.95 18.94 13.21
N HIS A 604 11.22 18.21 12.12
CA HIS A 604 11.45 16.76 12.20
C HIS A 604 12.78 16.37 12.83
N ARG A 605 13.83 17.18 12.61
CA ARG A 605 15.15 16.99 13.24
C ARG A 605 15.02 17.17 14.74
N VAL A 606 14.40 18.27 15.19
CA VAL A 606 14.15 18.55 16.61
C VAL A 606 13.23 17.48 17.22
N GLY A 607 12.23 17.01 16.49
CA GLY A 607 11.35 15.90 16.89
C GLY A 607 12.01 14.50 16.99
N ARG A 608 13.34 14.40 16.81
CA ARG A 608 14.08 13.18 17.19
C ARG A 608 14.24 13.06 18.71
N THR A 609 14.24 14.18 19.44
CA THR A 609 14.18 14.21 20.91
C THR A 609 12.76 14.56 21.39
N GLY A 610 12.51 14.47 22.70
CA GLY A 610 11.23 14.89 23.30
C GLY A 610 10.03 13.95 23.03
N ARG A 611 10.27 12.67 22.72
CA ARG A 611 9.22 11.72 22.33
C ARG A 611 8.49 11.09 23.52
N ALA A 612 7.21 10.73 23.32
CA ALA A 612 6.38 10.00 24.28
C ALA A 612 6.34 10.64 25.69
N GLY A 613 6.32 11.97 25.76
CA GLY A 613 6.28 12.73 27.01
C GLY A 613 7.64 12.96 27.67
N ALA A 614 8.75 12.47 27.11
CA ALA A 614 10.09 12.77 27.60
C ALA A 614 10.51 14.21 27.27
N THR A 615 11.40 14.78 28.09
CA THR A 615 12.05 16.07 27.80
C THR A 615 13.31 15.89 26.95
N GLY A 616 13.60 16.90 26.12
CA GLY A 616 14.72 16.92 25.19
C GLY A 616 15.35 18.31 25.03
N VAL A 617 16.55 18.36 24.47
CA VAL A 617 17.24 19.62 24.15
C VAL A 617 17.69 19.62 22.69
N ALA A 618 17.53 20.74 22.00
CA ALA A 618 17.99 20.94 20.64
C ALA A 618 18.89 22.19 20.54
N TYR A 619 20.11 22.02 20.03
CA TYR A 619 21.04 23.10 19.72
C TYR A 619 21.11 23.31 18.22
N SER A 620 21.04 24.56 17.76
CA SER A 620 21.04 24.89 16.33
C SER A 620 22.05 25.97 16.01
N PHE A 621 23.01 25.65 15.14
CA PHE A 621 24.05 26.58 14.71
C PHE A 621 23.57 27.34 13.49
N PHE A 622 23.27 28.62 13.68
CA PHE A 622 22.70 29.49 12.66
C PHE A 622 23.76 30.44 12.11
N SER A 623 23.89 30.55 10.79
CA SER A 623 24.79 31.51 10.14
C SER A 623 24.04 32.38 9.13
N ASP A 624 24.69 33.43 8.62
CA ASP A 624 24.12 34.33 7.60
C ASP A 624 23.66 33.60 6.32
N LYS A 625 24.24 32.44 6.02
CA LYS A 625 23.83 31.60 4.88
C LYS A 625 22.40 31.09 5.01
N ASN A 626 21.90 30.96 6.25
CA ASN A 626 20.60 30.38 6.55
C ASN A 626 19.48 31.43 6.64
N ARG A 627 19.73 32.67 6.19
CA ARG A 627 18.78 33.78 6.33
C ARG A 627 17.40 33.51 5.73
N GLY A 628 17.31 32.67 4.70
CA GLY A 628 16.04 32.29 4.07
C GLY A 628 15.04 31.64 5.04
N ILE A 629 15.50 30.87 6.03
CA ILE A 629 14.66 30.18 7.02
C ILE A 629 14.41 31.02 8.29
N ALA A 630 15.09 32.17 8.43
CA ALA A 630 15.10 32.96 9.68
C ALA A 630 13.70 33.37 10.14
N LYS A 631 12.86 33.84 9.20
CA LYS A 631 11.50 34.31 9.50
C LYS A 631 10.63 33.18 10.05
N ASP A 632 10.67 32.02 9.40
CA ASP A 632 9.85 30.88 9.79
C ASP A 632 10.34 30.27 11.10
N LEU A 633 11.67 30.18 11.30
CA LEU A 633 12.26 29.74 12.56
C LEU A 633 11.86 30.64 13.75
N VAL A 634 11.88 31.96 13.57
CA VAL A 634 11.43 32.91 14.61
C VAL A 634 9.97 32.67 14.98
N ASN A 635 9.10 32.38 14.02
CA ASN A 635 7.70 32.06 14.30
C ASN A 635 7.59 30.81 15.17
N ILE A 636 8.33 29.74 14.85
CA ILE A 636 8.34 28.49 15.63
C ILE A 636 8.83 28.71 17.06
N LEU A 637 9.93 29.43 17.23
CA LEU A 637 10.51 29.68 18.57
C LEU A 637 9.56 30.53 19.43
N ASN A 638 8.89 31.53 18.84
CA ASN A 638 7.88 32.32 19.54
C ASN A 638 6.66 31.48 19.97
N GLU A 639 6.17 30.61 19.08
CA GLU A 639 5.04 29.73 19.38
C GLU A 639 5.35 28.73 20.52
N THR A 640 6.59 28.22 20.55
CA THR A 640 7.07 27.30 21.59
C THR A 640 7.63 28.02 22.82
N LYS A 641 7.46 29.34 22.90
CA LYS A 641 7.91 30.21 24.01
C LYS A 641 9.39 30.05 24.36
N GLN A 642 10.23 29.88 23.35
CA GLN A 642 11.68 29.73 23.49
C GLN A 642 12.38 31.10 23.39
N ASP A 643 13.60 31.19 23.93
CA ASP A 643 14.40 32.40 23.85
C ASP A 643 14.90 32.61 22.41
N VAL A 644 14.49 33.72 21.79
CA VAL A 644 14.91 34.09 20.43
C VAL A 644 16.08 35.08 20.52
N PRO A 645 17.27 34.74 19.97
CA PRO A 645 18.38 35.68 19.94
C PRO A 645 18.03 36.98 19.19
N GLN A 646 18.38 38.13 19.77
CA GLN A 646 18.06 39.45 19.18
C GLN A 646 18.57 39.59 17.74
N ALA A 647 19.77 39.08 17.45
CA ALA A 647 20.34 39.11 16.12
C ALA A 647 19.53 38.29 15.09
N LEU A 648 18.89 37.18 15.51
CA LEU A 648 18.00 36.41 14.63
C LEU A 648 16.72 37.20 14.29
N LEU A 649 16.17 37.93 15.27
CA LEU A 649 15.02 38.83 15.05
C LEU A 649 15.35 39.93 14.04
N GLU A 650 16.56 40.50 14.11
CA GLU A 650 17.03 41.52 13.16
C GLU A 650 17.22 40.95 11.75
N MET A 651 17.75 39.74 11.64
CA MET A 651 17.89 39.04 10.35
C MET A 651 16.54 38.74 9.70
N ALA A 652 15.53 38.36 10.49
CA ALA A 652 14.18 38.09 10.03
C ALA A 652 13.40 39.33 9.56
N LYS A 653 13.71 40.53 10.11
CA LYS A 653 13.05 41.80 9.76
C LYS A 653 13.50 42.40 8.43
N LYS A 654 14.71 42.08 7.97
CA LYS A 654 15.29 42.64 6.74
C LYS A 654 14.91 41.76 5.52
N PRO A 655 14.27 42.31 4.47
CA PRO A 655 13.94 41.56 3.27
C PRO A 655 15.18 40.95 2.62
N PHE A 656 15.11 39.68 2.22
CA PHE A 656 16.16 39.01 1.45
C PHE A 656 16.13 39.52 0.00
N ASP A 657 16.99 40.48 -0.34
CA ASP A 657 17.08 41.00 -1.71
C ASP A 657 18.01 40.10 -2.55
N ASN A 658 17.43 39.26 -3.40
CA ASN A 658 18.11 38.20 -4.16
C ASN A 658 18.92 38.73 -5.36
N ARG A 659 19.36 40.00 -5.33
CA ARG A 659 19.93 40.72 -6.48
C ARG A 659 21.45 40.76 -6.58
N PHE A 660 22.19 40.19 -5.62
CA PHE A 660 23.65 40.33 -5.58
C PHE A 660 24.49 39.09 -5.94
N SER A 661 23.91 37.94 -6.30
CA SER A 661 24.71 36.74 -6.65
C SER A 661 25.12 36.61 -8.13
N ARG A 662 25.03 37.68 -8.95
CA ARG A 662 25.34 37.64 -10.39
C ARG A 662 26.59 38.42 -10.84
N PHE A 663 27.37 38.97 -9.92
CA PHE A 663 28.61 39.67 -10.26
C PHE A 663 29.76 39.21 -9.35
N ASP A 664 30.30 38.01 -9.61
CA ASP A 664 31.74 37.76 -9.38
C ASP A 664 32.23 36.47 -10.06
N SER A 665 32.11 36.40 -11.39
CA SER A 665 32.72 35.34 -12.20
C SER A 665 33.40 35.92 -13.44
N SER A 666 34.24 36.93 -13.22
CA SER A 666 35.16 37.44 -14.24
C SER A 666 36.35 38.16 -13.59
N VAL A 667 37.27 37.40 -12.98
CA VAL A 667 38.74 37.52 -13.13
C VAL A 667 39.34 36.13 -12.92
#